data_AF-A0A350XL56-F1
#
_entry.id   AF-A0A350XL56-F1
#
_cell.length_a   1.000
_cell.length_b   1.000
_cell.length_c   1.000
_cell.angle_alpha   90.00
_cell.angle_beta   90.00
_cell.angle_gamma   90.00
#
_symmetry.space_group_name_H-M   'P 1'
#
loop_
_entity.id
_entity.type
_entity.pdbx_description
1 polymer ?
#
loop_
_entity_poly.entity_id
_entity_poly.type
_entity_poly.pdbx_seq_one_letter_code
_entity_poly.pdbx_strand_id
1 'polypeptide(L)'
;MSIYCINPSCPQRQNPDDDLDLERCQTCGTPLRIQERYLLSKLLSEPNANAEVFDLLDLEFELDRPKVLKVLKDPHPSVELFKREAVILKFLSCKYPYLGIPKVENDGYFLFPEPDGLNQLKLHCLLMEKVEGINLEQWLLQKNQILSEKIAIDWLKQLVKILELLHEQGLWHRDIKPSNIMLKPDGRLVLIDFGSVAVQKTASTQIGTEGYTAPEQYQGQAVRQSDFYSLGRTFVHLLTGTDPQLRWRDNIYLTPIWRHIVINYAIKALELLPENKWINWAKHQLHNLALRIQNNPKNLPQISAPLADLIDDLMAYLPKDRPQNAQEILRRLEEVPFPYRRTLRTGALVLLTSVFITLLVLGIRQIGLLQAWELKAYDTLMQLRPAEQPDPRILLVEINESHLNQYGNPIPDAILTQTLEKLERYQPRVIGIDIFRPPSQQAKSTDLAPHWQQNSNLIALCSVKQNNNPNKPGIAPPSEVPANRIGFSDLVVDPDQVLRRHLLFMQLVANSPCATELSFSSQLALHYLKGDRIQPQTTSQDQFQLGTRIFNQLRSNTGAYRSLPLSNLGGYQILLNYRASKTIAQQVTLTEVLQDKVNPNWVKNRIVLIGITAPTTDDNFFTPYSTSQWPYQTVSGVVIHAQKVSQIVSAVLDKRPLLQVWSQRLEVIWIWGWSVLGGLAIWRSHSLLNLALASIMTAGILSGVCFVLLIQGSWVPLVPSALGLIATAGIVLVCQRINIGDRCRLFQYYVLEKVARWTNRT
;
A
#
# COMPACT_ATOMS: atom_id res chain seq x y z
N MET A 1 -45.82 -42.64 15.88
CA MET A 1 -45.21 -42.54 17.21
C MET A 1 -45.29 -43.86 18.01
N SER A 2 -44.37 -44.80 17.74
CA SER A 2 -44.35 -46.07 18.47
C SER A 2 -43.94 -45.89 19.93
N ILE A 3 -44.56 -46.65 20.85
CA ILE A 3 -44.22 -46.64 22.28
C ILE A 3 -43.14 -47.69 22.53
N TYR A 4 -42.02 -47.26 23.12
CA TYR A 4 -40.86 -48.11 23.38
C TYR A 4 -40.92 -48.74 24.78
N CYS A 5 -40.60 -50.03 24.87
CA CYS A 5 -40.52 -50.75 26.13
C CYS A 5 -39.18 -50.50 26.82
N ILE A 6 -39.22 -50.09 28.10
CA ILE A 6 -38.02 -49.82 28.90
C ILE A 6 -37.18 -51.08 29.16
N ASN A 7 -37.81 -52.27 29.24
CA ASN A 7 -37.12 -53.52 29.52
C ASN A 7 -36.11 -53.88 28.40
N PRO A 8 -34.79 -53.91 28.69
CA PRO A 8 -33.76 -54.22 27.70
C PRO A 8 -33.76 -55.68 27.26
N SER A 9 -34.32 -56.60 28.06
CA SER A 9 -34.44 -58.03 27.77
C SER A 9 -35.62 -58.37 26.85
N CYS A 10 -36.49 -57.40 26.55
CA CYS A 10 -37.66 -57.62 25.71
C CYS A 10 -37.27 -57.84 24.23
N PRO A 11 -37.70 -58.95 23.59
CA PRO A 11 -37.28 -59.28 22.23
C PRO A 11 -37.85 -58.35 21.16
N GLN A 12 -39.01 -57.73 21.41
CA GLN A 12 -39.62 -56.71 20.55
C GLN A 12 -40.05 -55.53 21.41
N ARG A 13 -39.28 -54.45 21.39
CA ARG A 13 -39.47 -53.29 22.28
C ARG A 13 -40.38 -52.20 21.70
N GLN A 14 -40.71 -52.25 20.41
CA GLN A 14 -41.60 -51.28 19.77
C GLN A 14 -43.03 -51.80 19.76
N ASN A 15 -43.94 -51.01 20.32
CA ASN A 15 -45.38 -51.27 20.33
C ASN A 15 -46.06 -50.34 19.30
N PRO A 16 -47.14 -50.79 18.63
CA PRO A 16 -47.86 -50.02 17.62
C PRO A 16 -48.53 -48.75 18.19
N ASP A 17 -48.76 -47.80 17.31
CA ASP A 17 -49.16 -46.40 17.56
C ASP A 17 -50.60 -46.18 18.06
N ASP A 18 -51.48 -47.15 17.84
CA ASP A 18 -52.91 -46.88 17.71
C ASP A 18 -53.69 -46.79 19.04
N ASP A 19 -53.02 -46.92 20.19
CA ASP A 19 -53.68 -46.95 21.50
C ASP A 19 -52.83 -46.34 22.63
N LEU A 20 -53.09 -45.07 22.99
CA LEU A 20 -52.47 -44.39 24.14
C LEU A 20 -52.89 -45.01 25.50
N ASP A 21 -53.86 -45.94 25.50
CA ASP A 21 -54.30 -46.70 26.66
C ASP A 21 -53.52 -48.02 26.85
N LEU A 22 -52.50 -48.29 26.02
CA LEU A 22 -51.55 -49.39 26.23
C LEU A 22 -50.72 -49.19 27.52
N GLU A 23 -51.20 -49.76 28.63
CA GLU A 23 -50.51 -49.70 29.92
C GLU A 23 -49.28 -50.63 29.99
N ARG A 24 -49.25 -51.70 29.18
CA ARG A 24 -48.22 -52.75 29.22
C ARG A 24 -47.72 -53.13 27.82
N CYS A 25 -46.44 -53.49 27.74
CA CYS A 25 -45.82 -53.96 26.51
C CYS A 25 -46.47 -55.26 26.03
N GLN A 26 -46.86 -55.30 24.76
CA GLN A 26 -47.55 -56.47 24.17
C GLN A 26 -46.66 -57.72 24.12
N THR A 27 -45.33 -57.56 24.15
CA THR A 27 -44.38 -58.66 24.02
C THR A 27 -43.93 -59.25 25.36
N CYS A 28 -43.63 -58.41 26.36
CA CYS A 28 -43.07 -58.85 27.64
C CYS A 28 -43.90 -58.42 28.86
N GLY A 29 -45.03 -57.75 28.68
CA GLY A 29 -45.90 -57.33 29.79
C GLY A 29 -45.36 -56.21 30.68
N THR A 30 -44.19 -55.63 30.36
CA THR A 30 -43.59 -54.51 31.11
C THR A 30 -44.47 -53.27 31.08
N PRO A 31 -44.73 -52.59 32.22
CA PRO A 31 -45.45 -51.31 32.23
C PRO A 31 -44.78 -50.31 31.29
N LEU A 32 -45.56 -49.70 30.40
CA LEU A 32 -45.06 -48.72 29.42
C LEU A 32 -45.01 -47.30 30.01
N ARG A 33 -45.86 -47.01 31.00
CA ARG A 33 -45.87 -45.73 31.73
C ARG A 33 -44.78 -45.73 32.80
N ILE A 34 -43.87 -44.77 32.71
CA ILE A 34 -42.78 -44.54 33.65
C ILE A 34 -43.20 -43.42 34.61
N GLN A 35 -43.11 -43.67 35.92
CA GLN A 35 -43.56 -42.74 36.97
C GLN A 35 -45.03 -42.30 36.76
N GLU A 36 -45.88 -43.16 36.21
CA GLU A 36 -47.28 -42.89 35.84
C GLU A 36 -47.51 -41.69 34.90
N ARG A 37 -46.43 -41.16 34.27
CA ARG A 37 -46.46 -39.87 33.56
C ARG A 37 -45.79 -39.90 32.19
N TYR A 38 -44.70 -40.64 32.03
CA TYR A 38 -43.87 -40.58 30.82
C TYR A 38 -44.00 -41.86 30.00
N LEU A 39 -44.13 -41.70 28.68
CA LEU A 39 -44.02 -42.80 27.72
C LEU A 39 -42.71 -42.66 26.92
N LEU A 40 -41.97 -43.75 26.75
CA LEU A 40 -40.76 -43.73 25.91
C LEU A 40 -41.19 -43.69 24.44
N SER A 41 -40.78 -42.68 23.69
CA SER A 41 -41.20 -42.51 22.29
C SER A 41 -40.12 -42.93 21.30
N LYS A 42 -38.84 -42.70 21.61
CA LYS A 42 -37.73 -42.98 20.69
C LYS A 42 -36.44 -43.27 21.43
N LEU A 43 -35.70 -44.29 21.00
CA LEU A 43 -34.32 -44.51 21.43
C LEU A 43 -33.39 -43.52 20.71
N LEU A 44 -32.64 -42.73 21.47
CA LEU A 44 -31.70 -41.70 20.98
C LEU A 44 -30.24 -42.18 20.98
N SER A 45 -29.87 -43.08 21.89
CA SER A 45 -28.55 -43.70 21.95
C SER A 45 -28.42 -44.89 21.00
N GLU A 46 -27.20 -45.40 20.83
CA GLU A 46 -26.99 -46.64 20.08
C GLU A 46 -27.67 -47.85 20.76
N PRO A 47 -28.19 -48.84 19.99
CA PRO A 47 -28.92 -50.00 20.53
C PRO A 47 -28.15 -50.85 21.54
N ASN A 48 -26.82 -50.77 21.57
CA ASN A 48 -25.94 -51.57 22.44
C ASN A 48 -25.21 -50.74 23.51
N ALA A 49 -25.56 -49.46 23.69
CA ALA A 49 -24.97 -48.63 24.72
C ALA A 49 -25.27 -49.18 26.13
N ASN A 50 -24.28 -49.12 27.03
CA ASN A 50 -24.42 -49.57 28.43
C ASN A 50 -25.53 -48.78 29.16
N ALA A 51 -25.65 -47.50 28.85
CA ALA A 51 -26.80 -46.68 29.23
C ALA A 51 -27.55 -46.23 27.97
N GLU A 52 -28.84 -46.53 27.90
CA GLU A 52 -29.71 -46.08 26.82
C GLU A 52 -30.29 -44.72 27.13
N VAL A 53 -30.47 -43.86 26.12
CA VAL A 53 -31.13 -42.56 26.26
C VAL A 53 -32.40 -42.57 25.41
N PHE A 54 -33.54 -42.26 26.03
CA PHE A 54 -34.85 -42.22 25.40
C PHE A 54 -35.42 -40.81 25.35
N ASP A 55 -36.06 -40.48 24.24
CA ASP A 55 -37.00 -39.37 24.13
C ASP A 55 -38.33 -39.75 24.79
N LEU A 56 -39.00 -38.77 25.39
CA LEU A 56 -40.20 -38.98 26.20
C LEU A 56 -41.39 -38.21 25.66
N LEU A 57 -42.57 -38.81 25.77
CA LEU A 57 -43.85 -38.12 25.73
C LEU A 57 -44.32 -37.89 27.16
N ASP A 58 -44.48 -36.63 27.55
CA ASP A 58 -45.01 -36.22 28.85
C ASP A 58 -46.53 -36.09 28.78
N LEU A 59 -47.26 -36.85 29.60
CA LEU A 59 -48.72 -36.88 29.59
C LEU A 59 -49.36 -35.78 30.45
N GLU A 60 -48.59 -35.08 31.29
CA GLU A 60 -49.07 -33.93 32.07
C GLU A 60 -48.81 -32.61 31.30
N PHE A 61 -49.84 -32.13 30.61
CA PHE A 61 -49.85 -31.05 29.60
C PHE A 61 -49.41 -29.63 30.06
N GLU A 62 -48.92 -29.40 31.28
CA GLU A 62 -48.81 -28.02 31.81
C GLU A 62 -47.47 -27.29 31.61
N LEU A 63 -46.36 -27.96 31.25
CA LEU A 63 -45.13 -27.24 30.85
C LEU A 63 -44.37 -28.04 29.80
N ASP A 64 -44.51 -27.63 28.54
CA ASP A 64 -43.85 -28.17 27.35
C ASP A 64 -42.31 -28.00 27.44
N ARG A 65 -41.66 -28.82 28.25
CA ARG A 65 -40.21 -28.95 28.33
C ARG A 65 -39.86 -30.37 27.94
N PRO A 66 -39.25 -30.59 26.77
CA PRO A 66 -38.91 -31.94 26.36
C PRO A 66 -37.90 -32.54 27.35
N LYS A 67 -38.08 -33.82 27.69
CA LYS A 67 -37.25 -34.56 28.64
C LYS A 67 -36.65 -35.79 27.97
N VAL A 68 -35.53 -36.25 28.50
CA VAL A 68 -34.94 -37.55 28.14
C VAL A 68 -34.76 -38.42 29.38
N LEU A 69 -34.89 -39.73 29.19
CA LEU A 69 -34.61 -40.72 30.22
C LEU A 69 -33.35 -41.51 29.86
N LYS A 70 -32.31 -41.40 30.68
CA LYS A 70 -31.13 -42.27 30.61
C LYS A 70 -31.40 -43.51 31.48
N VAL A 71 -31.23 -44.71 30.95
CA VAL A 71 -31.51 -45.99 31.61
C VAL A 71 -30.26 -46.87 31.54
N LEU A 72 -29.76 -47.31 32.69
CA LEU A 72 -28.63 -48.23 32.74
C LEU A 72 -29.10 -49.67 32.49
N LYS A 73 -28.55 -50.33 31.47
CA LYS A 73 -28.85 -51.72 31.13
C LYS A 73 -28.17 -52.72 32.06
N ASP A 74 -26.86 -52.57 32.26
CA ASP A 74 -26.05 -53.48 33.06
C ASP A 74 -25.63 -52.81 34.38
N PRO A 75 -26.15 -53.27 35.52
CA PRO A 75 -25.88 -52.62 36.79
C PRO A 75 -24.46 -52.85 37.35
N HIS A 76 -23.66 -53.78 36.82
CA HIS A 76 -22.34 -54.06 37.40
C HIS A 76 -21.23 -54.04 36.34
N PRO A 77 -20.14 -53.25 36.50
CA PRO A 77 -19.74 -52.38 37.62
C PRO A 77 -20.16 -50.88 37.48
N SER A 78 -21.11 -50.54 36.62
CA SER A 78 -21.37 -49.14 36.20
C SER A 78 -22.38 -48.34 37.05
N VAL A 79 -23.05 -48.95 38.02
CA VAL A 79 -24.06 -48.27 38.87
C VAL A 79 -23.51 -47.08 39.65
N GLU A 80 -22.28 -47.19 40.16
CA GLU A 80 -21.71 -46.11 40.97
C GLU A 80 -21.42 -44.85 40.15
N LEU A 81 -20.93 -45.03 38.92
CA LEU A 81 -20.72 -43.91 37.98
C LEU A 81 -22.05 -43.27 37.58
N PHE A 82 -23.08 -44.07 37.34
CA PHE A 82 -24.42 -43.60 36.99
C PHE A 82 -25.09 -42.83 38.16
N LYS A 83 -25.01 -43.35 39.38
CA LYS A 83 -25.46 -42.65 40.60
C LYS A 83 -24.72 -41.33 40.78
N ARG A 84 -23.40 -41.35 40.59
CA ARG A 84 -22.56 -40.16 40.72
C ARG A 84 -22.96 -39.08 39.71
N GLU A 85 -23.16 -39.45 38.45
CA GLU A 85 -23.66 -38.55 37.41
C GLU A 85 -24.96 -37.87 37.83
N ALA A 86 -25.94 -38.66 38.29
CA ALA A 86 -27.24 -38.16 38.76
C ALA A 86 -27.10 -37.17 39.92
N VAL A 87 -26.29 -37.51 40.93
CA VAL A 87 -26.07 -36.66 42.11
C VAL A 87 -25.37 -35.36 41.72
N ILE A 88 -24.34 -35.42 40.88
CA ILE A 88 -23.58 -34.25 40.44
C ILE A 88 -24.46 -33.33 39.58
N LEU A 89 -25.17 -33.88 38.60
CA LEU A 89 -26.07 -33.08 37.74
C LEU A 89 -27.20 -32.45 38.54
N LYS A 90 -27.82 -33.17 39.48
CA LYS A 90 -28.82 -32.61 40.40
C LYS A 90 -28.25 -31.46 41.23
N PHE A 91 -27.06 -31.64 41.81
CA PHE A 91 -26.39 -30.60 42.59
C PHE A 91 -26.07 -29.36 41.75
N LEU A 92 -25.43 -29.55 40.60
CA LEU A 92 -24.99 -28.45 39.74
C LEU A 92 -26.17 -27.72 39.10
N SER A 93 -27.19 -28.43 38.62
CA SER A 93 -28.37 -27.82 38.00
C SER A 93 -29.21 -27.01 39.00
N CYS A 94 -29.29 -27.46 40.25
CA CYS A 94 -29.93 -26.71 41.34
C CYS A 94 -29.12 -25.46 41.72
N LYS A 95 -27.80 -25.59 41.86
CA LYS A 95 -26.92 -24.49 42.30
C LYS A 95 -26.66 -23.44 41.20
N TYR A 96 -26.60 -23.86 39.93
CA TYR A 96 -26.23 -23.02 38.78
C TYR A 96 -27.22 -23.21 37.61
N PRO A 97 -28.48 -22.75 37.73
CA PRO A 97 -29.54 -23.02 36.74
C PRO A 97 -29.33 -22.37 35.36
N TYR A 98 -28.40 -21.41 35.26
CA TYR A 98 -28.03 -20.73 34.01
C TYR A 98 -26.81 -21.34 33.32
N LEU A 99 -26.15 -22.30 33.97
CA LEU A 99 -24.98 -22.95 33.40
C LEU A 99 -25.38 -23.86 32.24
N GLY A 100 -24.52 -23.98 31.23
CA GLY A 100 -24.73 -24.85 30.09
C GLY A 100 -24.58 -26.34 30.45
N ILE A 101 -25.47 -26.87 31.29
CA ILE A 101 -25.55 -28.28 31.69
C ILE A 101 -27.02 -28.74 31.70
N PRO A 102 -27.32 -30.04 31.54
CA PRO A 102 -28.67 -30.57 31.66
C PRO A 102 -29.28 -30.35 33.03
N LYS A 103 -30.58 -30.01 33.08
CA LYS A 103 -31.33 -29.87 34.34
C LYS A 103 -31.91 -31.21 34.78
N VAL A 104 -31.81 -31.48 36.07
CA VAL A 104 -32.35 -32.70 36.70
C VAL A 104 -33.28 -32.27 37.85
N GLU A 105 -34.49 -32.82 37.87
CA GLU A 105 -35.48 -32.58 38.92
C GLU A 105 -35.12 -33.32 40.22
N ASN A 106 -35.76 -32.97 41.33
CA ASN A 106 -35.40 -33.52 42.64
C ASN A 106 -35.58 -35.04 42.74
N ASP A 107 -36.57 -35.57 42.04
CA ASP A 107 -36.94 -36.98 41.88
C ASP A 107 -36.46 -37.55 40.53
N GLY A 108 -35.62 -36.82 39.79
CA GLY A 108 -35.17 -37.22 38.46
C GLY A 108 -34.35 -38.51 38.44
N TYR A 109 -33.77 -38.94 39.57
CA TYR A 109 -33.13 -40.25 39.69
C TYR A 109 -34.03 -41.23 40.44
N PHE A 110 -34.33 -42.36 39.82
CA PHE A 110 -35.18 -43.39 40.41
C PHE A 110 -34.82 -44.80 39.92
N LEU A 111 -35.43 -45.79 40.57
CA LEU A 111 -35.29 -47.20 40.23
C LEU A 111 -36.60 -47.69 39.62
N PHE A 112 -36.54 -48.21 38.39
CA PHE A 112 -37.69 -48.81 37.74
C PHE A 112 -37.72 -50.33 38.01
N PRO A 113 -38.84 -50.88 38.51
CA PRO A 113 -38.97 -52.31 38.78
C PRO A 113 -39.14 -53.11 37.47
N GLU A 114 -38.37 -54.20 37.31
CA GLU A 114 -38.56 -55.14 36.20
C GLU A 114 -39.77 -56.07 36.48
N PRO A 115 -40.56 -56.50 35.48
CA PRO A 115 -41.81 -57.23 35.73
C PRO A 115 -41.69 -58.75 35.79
N ASP A 116 -40.52 -59.36 35.54
CA ASP A 116 -40.37 -60.82 35.55
C ASP A 116 -39.39 -61.31 36.62
N GLY A 117 -39.96 -61.89 37.68
CA GLY A 117 -39.31 -62.21 38.95
C GLY A 117 -38.35 -63.41 38.97
N LEU A 118 -37.27 -63.37 38.20
CA LEU A 118 -36.16 -64.33 38.34
C LEU A 118 -34.79 -63.71 38.67
N ASN A 119 -34.65 -62.38 38.62
CA ASN A 119 -33.53 -61.65 39.23
C ASN A 119 -34.02 -60.26 39.70
N GLN A 120 -33.70 -59.86 40.94
CA GLN A 120 -34.10 -58.58 41.56
C GLN A 120 -33.36 -57.35 40.99
N LEU A 121 -33.15 -57.28 39.68
CA LEU A 121 -32.41 -56.19 39.06
C LEU A 121 -33.38 -55.01 38.85
N LYS A 122 -33.10 -53.89 39.52
CA LYS A 122 -33.81 -52.62 39.32
C LYS A 122 -33.07 -51.81 38.26
N LEU A 123 -33.79 -51.29 37.28
CA LEU A 123 -33.20 -50.42 36.27
C LEU A 123 -32.94 -49.04 36.86
N HIS A 124 -31.69 -48.58 36.80
CA HIS A 124 -31.32 -47.24 37.24
C HIS A 124 -31.69 -46.23 36.16
N CYS A 125 -32.54 -45.27 36.52
CA CYS A 125 -33.11 -44.29 35.61
C CYS A 125 -32.75 -42.86 36.03
N LEU A 126 -32.39 -42.03 35.06
CA LEU A 126 -32.09 -40.60 35.24
C LEU A 126 -32.86 -39.77 34.21
N LEU A 127 -33.88 -39.07 34.69
CA LEU A 127 -34.72 -38.12 33.98
C LEU A 127 -34.07 -36.73 33.98
N MET A 128 -33.88 -36.16 32.80
CA MET A 128 -33.23 -34.86 32.62
C MET A 128 -33.84 -34.04 31.47
N GLU A 129 -33.57 -32.73 31.44
CA GLU A 129 -33.92 -31.84 30.33
C GLU A 129 -33.38 -32.41 29.00
N LYS A 130 -34.23 -32.50 27.98
CA LYS A 130 -33.78 -32.72 26.60
C LYS A 130 -33.17 -31.42 26.11
N VAL A 131 -31.88 -31.46 25.86
CA VAL A 131 -31.18 -30.34 25.23
C VAL A 131 -31.56 -30.29 23.75
N GLU A 132 -32.28 -29.26 23.33
CA GLU A 132 -32.58 -29.02 21.93
C GLU A 132 -31.32 -28.68 21.13
N GLY A 133 -31.24 -29.14 19.87
CA GLY A 133 -30.12 -28.88 18.97
C GLY A 133 -29.37 -30.14 18.53
N ILE A 134 -28.14 -29.96 18.08
CA ILE A 134 -27.24 -31.03 17.62
C ILE A 134 -25.94 -30.99 18.41
N ASN A 135 -25.24 -32.12 18.52
CA ASN A 135 -23.89 -32.10 19.12
C ASN A 135 -22.85 -31.54 18.15
N LEU A 136 -21.69 -31.11 18.64
CA LEU A 136 -20.66 -30.48 17.82
C LEU A 136 -19.99 -31.45 16.84
N GLU A 137 -20.07 -32.77 17.08
CA GLU A 137 -19.64 -33.80 16.12
C GLU A 137 -20.56 -33.84 14.90
N GLN A 138 -21.88 -33.88 15.13
CA GLN A 138 -22.91 -33.78 14.08
C GLN A 138 -22.84 -32.45 13.34
N TRP A 139 -22.57 -31.35 14.05
CA TRP A 139 -22.36 -30.04 13.46
C TRP A 139 -21.17 -30.05 12.48
N LEU A 140 -20.07 -30.71 12.84
CA LEU A 140 -18.88 -30.83 11.99
C LEU A 140 -19.12 -31.66 10.74
N LEU A 141 -20.00 -32.67 10.81
CA LEU A 141 -20.37 -33.53 9.68
C LEU A 141 -21.28 -32.82 8.64
N GLN A 142 -21.86 -31.67 8.97
CA GLN A 142 -22.63 -30.88 8.01
C GLN A 142 -21.69 -30.22 6.98
N LYS A 143 -21.92 -30.45 5.67
CA LYS A 143 -21.02 -30.03 4.58
C LYS A 143 -20.56 -28.56 4.70
N ASN A 144 -19.27 -28.32 4.47
CA ASN A 144 -18.62 -27.01 4.33
C ASN A 144 -18.53 -26.12 5.60
N GLN A 145 -18.65 -26.68 6.80
CA GLN A 145 -18.49 -25.90 8.03
C GLN A 145 -17.06 -26.01 8.59
N ILE A 146 -16.30 -24.91 8.50
CA ILE A 146 -15.04 -24.72 9.25
C ILE A 146 -15.34 -23.67 10.32
N LEU A 147 -15.00 -23.96 11.57
CA LEU A 147 -15.27 -23.06 12.69
C LEU A 147 -14.52 -21.73 12.51
N SER A 148 -15.26 -20.63 12.41
CA SER A 148 -14.63 -19.30 12.35
C SER A 148 -14.00 -18.91 13.69
N GLU A 149 -12.90 -18.16 13.66
CA GLU A 149 -12.20 -17.68 14.86
C GLU A 149 -13.13 -17.01 15.89
N LYS A 150 -14.07 -16.18 15.40
CA LYS A 150 -15.03 -15.48 16.27
C LYS A 150 -15.89 -16.46 17.06
N ILE A 151 -16.42 -17.48 16.38
CA ILE A 151 -17.28 -18.49 17.01
C ILE A 151 -16.41 -19.39 17.90
N ALA A 152 -15.18 -19.70 17.50
CA ALA A 152 -14.26 -20.49 18.32
C ALA A 152 -13.94 -19.80 19.66
N ILE A 153 -13.68 -18.49 19.66
CA ILE A 153 -13.45 -17.72 20.89
C ILE A 153 -14.70 -17.72 21.77
N ASP A 154 -15.89 -17.53 21.18
CA ASP A 154 -17.14 -17.54 21.92
C ASP A 154 -17.40 -18.90 22.59
N TRP A 155 -17.29 -19.98 21.82
CA TRP A 155 -17.46 -21.34 22.31
C TRP A 155 -16.42 -21.74 23.36
N LEU A 156 -15.15 -21.35 23.18
CA LEU A 156 -14.11 -21.52 24.20
C LEU A 156 -14.51 -20.81 25.51
N LYS A 157 -14.99 -19.56 25.44
CA LYS A 157 -15.44 -18.83 26.63
C LYS A 157 -16.61 -19.51 27.32
N GLN A 158 -17.59 -20.02 26.57
CA GLN A 158 -18.74 -20.72 27.15
C GLN A 158 -18.30 -22.00 27.89
N LEU A 159 -17.46 -22.83 27.26
CA LEU A 159 -16.99 -24.09 27.84
C LEU A 159 -16.04 -23.87 29.02
N VAL A 160 -15.11 -22.91 28.93
CA VAL A 160 -14.18 -22.59 30.02
C VAL A 160 -14.92 -22.11 31.27
N LYS A 161 -16.02 -21.38 31.13
CA LYS A 161 -16.89 -20.99 32.27
C LYS A 161 -17.56 -22.19 32.95
N ILE A 162 -17.94 -23.22 32.17
CA ILE A 162 -18.45 -24.47 32.74
C ILE A 162 -17.34 -25.16 33.53
N LEU A 163 -16.14 -25.28 32.95
CA LEU A 163 -14.99 -25.90 33.62
C LEU A 163 -14.56 -25.14 34.88
N GLU A 164 -14.58 -23.81 34.86
CA GLU A 164 -14.29 -22.97 36.03
C GLU A 164 -15.13 -23.41 37.24
N LEU A 165 -16.44 -23.49 37.06
CA LEU A 165 -17.37 -23.86 38.14
C LEU A 165 -17.20 -25.31 38.60
N LEU A 166 -16.95 -26.26 37.68
CA LEU A 166 -16.65 -27.64 38.07
C LEU A 166 -15.36 -27.72 38.90
N HIS A 167 -14.34 -27.03 38.44
CA HIS A 167 -13.01 -27.01 39.03
C HIS A 167 -12.99 -26.34 40.41
N GLU A 168 -13.84 -25.35 40.64
CA GLU A 168 -14.08 -24.73 41.96
C GLU A 168 -14.73 -25.70 42.96
N GLN A 169 -15.59 -26.61 42.49
CA GLN A 169 -16.17 -27.68 43.34
C GLN A 169 -15.24 -28.89 43.50
N GLY A 170 -14.01 -28.84 42.96
CA GLY A 170 -13.06 -29.96 43.00
C GLY A 170 -13.45 -31.13 42.11
N LEU A 171 -14.31 -30.89 41.11
CA LEU A 171 -14.78 -31.86 40.12
C LEU A 171 -14.03 -31.67 38.79
N TRP A 172 -13.65 -32.76 38.14
CA TRP A 172 -13.04 -32.77 36.80
C TRP A 172 -13.91 -33.56 35.84
N HIS A 173 -14.16 -33.05 34.63
CA HIS A 173 -15.11 -33.65 33.69
C HIS A 173 -14.57 -34.94 33.05
N ARG A 174 -13.30 -34.92 32.64
CA ARG A 174 -12.53 -36.05 32.12
C ARG A 174 -12.96 -36.64 30.77
N ASP A 175 -13.97 -36.07 30.10
CA ASP A 175 -14.42 -36.57 28.79
C ASP A 175 -14.99 -35.46 27.89
N ILE A 176 -14.20 -34.40 27.69
CA ILE A 176 -14.59 -33.27 26.83
C ILE A 176 -14.26 -33.61 25.37
N LYS A 177 -15.29 -33.68 24.53
CA LYS A 177 -15.21 -34.00 23.11
C LYS A 177 -16.44 -33.44 22.36
N PRO A 178 -16.40 -33.29 21.02
CA PRO A 178 -17.52 -32.75 20.25
C PRO A 178 -18.86 -33.46 20.45
N SER A 179 -18.87 -34.79 20.62
CA SER A 179 -20.11 -35.55 20.84
C SER A 179 -20.77 -35.30 22.21
N ASN A 180 -20.01 -34.80 23.18
CA ASN A 180 -20.49 -34.45 24.52
C ASN A 180 -20.83 -32.96 24.66
N ILE A 181 -20.85 -32.19 23.56
CA ILE A 181 -21.17 -30.75 23.59
C ILE A 181 -22.33 -30.49 22.63
N MET A 182 -23.46 -30.07 23.16
CA MET A 182 -24.67 -29.72 22.41
C MET A 182 -24.67 -28.24 22.04
N LEU A 183 -25.00 -27.92 20.79
CA LEU A 183 -25.23 -26.58 20.29
C LEU A 183 -26.74 -26.32 20.18
N LYS A 184 -27.26 -25.45 21.05
CA LYS A 184 -28.65 -24.99 21.01
C LYS A 184 -28.89 -24.06 19.81
N PRO A 185 -30.13 -23.96 19.29
CA PRO A 185 -30.46 -23.05 18.19
C PRO A 185 -30.15 -21.57 18.46
N ASP A 186 -30.12 -21.18 19.74
CA ASP A 186 -29.77 -19.82 20.19
C ASP A 186 -28.24 -19.56 20.25
N GLY A 187 -27.42 -20.55 19.87
CA GLY A 187 -25.96 -20.46 19.85
C GLY A 187 -25.27 -20.78 21.19
N ARG A 188 -26.02 -21.17 22.24
CA ARG A 188 -25.44 -21.58 23.52
C ARG A 188 -24.95 -23.03 23.48
N LEU A 189 -23.83 -23.28 24.13
CA LEU A 189 -23.29 -24.62 24.33
C LEU A 189 -23.77 -25.22 25.65
N VAL A 190 -24.13 -26.50 25.60
CA VAL A 190 -24.46 -27.31 26.77
C VAL A 190 -23.54 -28.52 26.80
N LEU A 191 -22.74 -28.65 27.86
CA LEU A 191 -21.89 -29.80 28.10
C LEU A 191 -22.75 -30.92 28.68
N ILE A 192 -22.75 -32.08 28.02
CA ILE A 192 -23.54 -33.25 28.39
C ILE A 192 -22.61 -34.41 28.78
N ASP A 193 -23.19 -35.43 29.42
CA ASP A 193 -22.52 -36.66 29.89
C ASP A 193 -21.51 -36.47 31.04
N PHE A 194 -22.02 -36.57 32.27
CA PHE A 194 -21.25 -36.38 33.50
C PHE A 194 -20.79 -37.71 34.13
N GLY A 195 -20.95 -38.83 33.42
CA GLY A 195 -20.60 -40.18 33.90
C GLY A 195 -19.12 -40.38 34.23
N SER A 196 -18.23 -39.60 33.59
CA SER A 196 -16.78 -39.65 33.82
C SER A 196 -16.29 -38.69 34.90
N VAL A 197 -17.18 -37.86 35.46
CA VAL A 197 -16.79 -36.79 36.38
C VAL A 197 -16.24 -37.38 37.68
N ALA A 198 -15.09 -36.87 38.11
CA ALA A 198 -14.45 -37.32 39.34
C ALA A 198 -14.04 -36.19 40.28
N VAL A 199 -14.14 -36.47 41.58
CA VAL A 199 -13.57 -35.66 42.65
C VAL A 199 -12.06 -35.91 42.69
N GLN A 200 -11.29 -34.84 42.90
CA GLN A 200 -9.82 -34.81 42.97
C GLN A 200 -9.17 -36.01 43.68
N LYS A 201 -9.75 -36.53 44.77
CA LYS A 201 -9.20 -37.65 45.58
C LYS A 201 -9.43 -39.06 44.99
N THR A 202 -10.28 -39.19 43.98
CA THR A 202 -10.78 -40.50 43.44
C THR A 202 -10.46 -40.72 41.96
N ALA A 203 -9.62 -39.87 41.36
CA ALA A 203 -9.40 -39.83 39.92
C ALA A 203 -8.35 -40.84 39.40
N SER A 204 -8.24 -42.02 40.04
CA SER A 204 -7.24 -43.05 39.74
C SER A 204 -7.66 -44.08 38.68
N THR A 205 -8.84 -43.92 38.05
CA THR A 205 -9.37 -44.84 37.04
C THR A 205 -8.93 -44.43 35.64
N GLN A 206 -8.54 -45.39 34.78
CA GLN A 206 -8.28 -45.13 33.35
C GLN A 206 -9.62 -44.93 32.63
N ILE A 207 -10.04 -43.68 32.45
CA ILE A 207 -11.25 -43.30 31.70
C ILE A 207 -10.83 -42.23 30.71
N GLY A 208 -11.25 -42.36 29.46
CA GLY A 208 -11.01 -41.36 28.43
C GLY A 208 -11.36 -41.83 27.03
N THR A 209 -11.65 -40.87 26.16
CA THR A 209 -11.85 -41.07 24.72
C THR A 209 -10.53 -40.98 23.94
N GLU A 210 -10.32 -41.91 23.01
CA GLU A 210 -9.17 -41.93 22.11
C GLU A 210 -9.07 -40.62 21.31
N GLY A 211 -7.85 -40.07 21.20
CA GLY A 211 -7.59 -38.82 20.49
C GLY A 211 -7.85 -37.53 21.30
N TYR A 212 -8.68 -37.52 22.35
CA TYR A 212 -8.98 -36.31 23.15
C TYR A 212 -8.38 -36.34 24.56
N THR A 213 -8.16 -37.52 25.12
CA THR A 213 -7.74 -37.68 26.52
C THR A 213 -6.29 -37.29 26.74
N ALA A 214 -6.03 -36.60 27.85
CA ALA A 214 -4.69 -36.16 28.23
C ALA A 214 -3.77 -37.35 28.59
N PRO A 215 -2.45 -37.28 28.30
CA PRO A 215 -1.51 -38.38 28.56
C PRO A 215 -1.48 -38.83 30.02
N GLU A 216 -1.50 -37.89 30.97
CA GLU A 216 -1.52 -38.19 32.40
C GLU A 216 -2.84 -38.84 32.84
N GLN A 217 -3.95 -38.53 32.18
CA GLN A 217 -5.24 -39.15 32.46
C GLN A 217 -5.28 -40.61 31.99
N TYR A 218 -4.62 -40.96 30.89
CA TYR A 218 -4.41 -42.36 30.49
C TYR A 218 -3.59 -43.16 31.52
N GLN A 219 -2.75 -42.47 32.29
CA GLN A 219 -1.98 -43.07 33.37
C GLN A 219 -2.76 -43.15 34.69
N GLY A 220 -4.05 -42.79 34.69
CA GLY A 220 -4.86 -42.72 35.92
C GLY A 220 -4.47 -41.56 36.84
N GLN A 221 -3.80 -40.54 36.32
CA GLN A 221 -3.34 -39.37 37.06
C GLN A 221 -4.03 -38.10 36.54
N ALA A 222 -5.35 -38.18 36.37
CA ALA A 222 -6.12 -37.02 35.91
C ALA A 222 -5.90 -35.84 36.87
N VAL A 223 -5.77 -34.65 36.31
CA VAL A 223 -5.68 -33.38 37.03
C VAL A 223 -6.65 -32.39 36.40
N ARG A 224 -6.82 -31.23 37.04
CA ARG A 224 -7.64 -30.14 36.49
C ARG A 224 -7.28 -29.80 35.03
N GLN A 225 -5.98 -29.73 34.74
CA GLN A 225 -5.44 -29.40 33.43
C GLN A 225 -5.64 -30.52 32.39
N SER A 226 -6.08 -31.71 32.79
CA SER A 226 -6.49 -32.78 31.86
C SER A 226 -7.73 -32.37 31.06
N ASP A 227 -8.68 -31.68 31.70
CA ASP A 227 -9.86 -31.12 31.02
C ASP A 227 -9.46 -30.06 29.96
N PHE A 228 -8.45 -29.24 30.26
CA PHE A 228 -7.95 -28.23 29.33
C PHE A 228 -7.31 -28.85 28.08
N TYR A 229 -6.60 -29.96 28.24
CA TYR A 229 -6.07 -30.71 27.11
C TYR A 229 -7.17 -31.25 26.21
N SER A 230 -8.20 -31.88 26.79
CA SER A 230 -9.36 -32.38 26.04
C SER A 230 -10.14 -31.26 25.35
N LEU A 231 -10.22 -30.08 25.98
CA LEU A 231 -10.76 -28.87 25.36
C LEU A 231 -9.92 -28.41 24.17
N GLY A 232 -8.58 -28.33 24.30
CA GLY A 232 -7.69 -27.97 23.19
C GLY A 232 -7.83 -28.92 22.00
N ARG A 233 -7.90 -30.24 22.28
CA ARG A 233 -8.11 -31.29 21.26
C ARG A 233 -9.45 -31.16 20.56
N THR A 234 -10.49 -30.81 21.31
CA THR A 234 -11.82 -30.52 20.76
C THR A 234 -11.76 -29.36 19.78
N PHE A 235 -11.10 -28.24 20.13
CA PHE A 235 -11.02 -27.07 19.24
C PHE A 235 -10.13 -27.29 18.03
N VAL A 236 -9.05 -28.07 18.14
CA VAL A 236 -8.30 -28.53 16.97
C VAL A 236 -9.20 -29.27 16.00
N HIS A 237 -9.99 -30.23 16.47
CA HIS A 237 -10.90 -31.00 15.62
C HIS A 237 -11.91 -30.07 14.94
N LEU A 238 -12.54 -29.16 15.68
CA LEU A 238 -13.54 -28.24 15.13
C LEU A 238 -12.96 -27.22 14.14
N LEU A 239 -11.73 -26.77 14.35
CA LEU A 239 -11.07 -25.78 13.49
C LEU A 239 -10.50 -26.41 12.21
N THR A 240 -10.09 -27.68 12.26
CA THR A 240 -9.44 -28.37 11.14
C THR A 240 -10.36 -29.31 10.38
N GLY A 241 -11.48 -29.73 10.99
CA GLY A 241 -12.33 -30.80 10.48
C GLY A 241 -11.65 -32.18 10.45
N THR A 242 -10.50 -32.34 11.12
CA THR A 242 -9.71 -33.57 11.08
C THR A 242 -9.86 -34.36 12.38
N ASP A 243 -10.24 -35.64 12.26
CA ASP A 243 -10.44 -36.53 13.40
C ASP A 243 -9.14 -36.71 14.21
N PRO A 244 -9.17 -36.45 15.53
CA PRO A 244 -8.00 -36.57 16.41
C PRO A 244 -7.48 -38.00 16.65
N GLN A 245 -8.20 -39.05 16.26
CA GLN A 245 -7.78 -40.46 16.37
C GLN A 245 -6.80 -40.88 15.26
N LEU A 246 -6.76 -40.16 14.14
CA LEU A 246 -5.74 -40.37 13.11
C LEU A 246 -4.35 -40.06 13.70
N ARG A 247 -3.47 -41.07 13.70
CA ARG A 247 -2.19 -41.12 14.46
C ARG A 247 -1.45 -39.78 14.53
N TRP A 248 -1.34 -39.28 15.76
CA TRP A 248 -0.57 -38.13 16.26
C TRP A 248 0.91 -37.98 15.83
N ARG A 249 1.52 -38.96 15.16
CA ARG A 249 2.94 -38.86 14.78
C ARG A 249 3.18 -37.92 13.60
N ASP A 250 2.14 -37.64 12.82
CA ASP A 250 2.23 -36.83 11.62
C ASP A 250 1.17 -35.72 11.66
N ASN A 251 1.61 -34.47 11.58
CA ASN A 251 0.81 -33.27 11.28
C ASN A 251 -0.12 -32.70 12.35
N ILE A 252 0.39 -31.78 13.16
CA ILE A 252 -0.25 -30.46 13.39
C ILE A 252 0.86 -29.45 13.60
N TYR A 253 1.26 -28.71 12.56
CA TYR A 253 1.54 -27.26 12.60
C TYR A 253 1.75 -26.79 11.18
N LEU A 254 0.65 -26.36 10.60
CA LEU A 254 0.66 -25.63 9.37
C LEU A 254 1.13 -24.19 9.65
N THR A 255 2.22 -23.77 9.02
CA THR A 255 2.64 -22.36 8.98
C THR A 255 2.81 -21.92 7.52
N PRO A 256 2.62 -20.63 7.18
CA PRO A 256 2.54 -20.19 5.80
C PRO A 256 3.87 -20.38 5.05
N ILE A 257 3.76 -20.72 3.76
CA ILE A 257 4.77 -21.04 2.73
C ILE A 257 6.08 -20.21 2.76
N TRP A 258 6.11 -19.01 3.37
CA TRP A 258 7.31 -18.17 3.47
C TRP A 258 8.36 -18.67 4.48
N ARG A 259 7.98 -19.47 5.49
CA ARG A 259 8.94 -20.00 6.48
C ARG A 259 9.86 -21.09 5.92
N HIS A 260 9.42 -21.82 4.90
CA HIS A 260 10.19 -22.91 4.27
C HIS A 260 11.48 -22.40 3.59
N ILE A 261 11.42 -21.22 2.96
CA ILE A 261 12.58 -20.58 2.33
C ILE A 261 13.61 -20.18 3.40
N VAL A 262 13.17 -19.49 4.46
CA VAL A 262 14.05 -19.01 5.53
C VAL A 262 14.72 -20.15 6.30
N ILE A 263 14.01 -21.24 6.57
CA ILE A 263 14.53 -22.40 7.30
C ILE A 263 15.58 -23.15 6.48
N ASN A 264 15.36 -23.34 5.18
CA ASN A 264 16.35 -23.97 4.31
C ASN A 264 17.63 -23.13 4.15
N TYR A 265 17.50 -21.80 4.12
CA TYR A 265 18.66 -20.89 4.16
C TYR A 265 19.37 -20.89 5.53
N ALA A 266 18.63 -20.98 6.63
CA ALA A 266 19.20 -21.05 7.98
C ALA A 266 19.96 -22.36 8.23
N ILE A 267 19.46 -23.50 7.73
CA ILE A 267 20.17 -24.79 7.81
C ILE A 267 21.48 -24.74 7.01
N LYS A 268 21.47 -24.23 5.77
CA LYS A 268 22.69 -24.02 4.97
C LYS A 268 23.69 -23.07 5.62
N ALA A 269 23.22 -22.02 6.28
CA ALA A 269 24.10 -21.08 7.00
C ALA A 269 24.75 -21.72 8.24
N LEU A 270 24.03 -22.62 8.93
CA LEU A 270 24.55 -23.33 10.10
C LEU A 270 25.51 -24.49 9.73
N GLU A 271 25.45 -25.00 8.50
CA GLU A 271 26.43 -25.96 7.95
C GLU A 271 27.83 -25.35 7.73
N LEU A 272 27.91 -24.03 7.59
CA LEU A 272 29.16 -23.28 7.38
C LEU A 272 29.89 -22.91 8.69
N LEU A 273 29.30 -23.22 9.85
CA LEU A 273 29.86 -22.91 11.17
C LEU A 273 30.48 -24.16 11.83
N PRO A 274 31.57 -24.01 12.62
CA PRO A 274 32.27 -25.13 13.24
C PRO A 274 31.39 -25.89 14.26
N GLU A 275 31.41 -27.22 14.23
CA GLU A 275 30.48 -28.05 15.00
C GLU A 275 30.66 -27.95 16.51
N ASN A 276 29.55 -27.77 17.23
CA ASN A 276 29.48 -27.89 18.68
C ASN A 276 28.09 -28.40 19.11
N LYS A 277 27.92 -28.77 20.39
CA LYS A 277 26.66 -29.30 20.93
C LYS A 277 25.44 -28.39 20.68
N TRP A 278 25.64 -27.08 20.65
CA TRP A 278 24.57 -26.10 20.47
C TRP A 278 24.15 -25.97 18.99
N ILE A 279 25.12 -26.00 18.07
CA ILE A 279 24.90 -25.99 16.62
C ILE A 279 24.28 -27.31 16.16
N ASN A 280 24.70 -28.45 16.71
CA ASN A 280 24.10 -29.74 16.38
C ASN A 280 22.67 -29.87 16.95
N TRP A 281 22.42 -29.32 18.14
CA TRP A 281 21.06 -29.16 18.66
C TRP A 281 20.22 -28.25 17.76
N ALA A 282 20.73 -27.09 17.33
CA ALA A 282 20.03 -26.14 16.47
C ALA A 282 19.76 -26.72 15.06
N LYS A 283 20.72 -27.42 14.46
CA LYS A 283 20.55 -28.18 13.21
C LYS A 283 19.45 -29.22 13.37
N HIS A 284 19.45 -30.01 14.44
CA HIS A 284 18.43 -31.01 14.71
C HIS A 284 17.04 -30.39 14.93
N GLN A 285 16.95 -29.23 15.60
CA GLN A 285 15.68 -28.51 15.75
C GLN A 285 15.15 -27.96 14.41
N LEU A 286 16.03 -27.41 13.57
CA LEU A 286 15.66 -26.87 12.25
C LEU A 286 15.36 -27.95 11.23
N HIS A 287 16.05 -29.10 11.27
CA HIS A 287 15.78 -30.25 10.41
C HIS A 287 14.44 -30.91 10.77
N ASN A 288 14.15 -31.05 12.08
CA ASN A 288 12.82 -31.44 12.56
C ASN A 288 11.76 -30.43 12.13
N LEU A 289 12.07 -29.14 12.10
CA LEU A 289 11.16 -28.08 11.64
C LEU A 289 10.93 -28.11 10.12
N ALA A 290 11.95 -28.45 9.32
CA ALA A 290 11.86 -28.59 7.87
C ALA A 290 11.01 -29.80 7.47
N LEU A 291 11.20 -30.96 8.12
CA LEU A 291 10.38 -32.17 7.94
C LEU A 291 8.91 -31.93 8.32
N ARG A 292 8.64 -31.10 9.34
CA ARG A 292 7.29 -30.71 9.76
C ARG A 292 6.55 -29.82 8.75
N ILE A 293 7.26 -29.11 7.86
CA ILE A 293 6.67 -28.18 6.87
C ILE A 293 6.29 -28.88 5.56
N GLN A 294 6.92 -30.01 5.23
CA GLN A 294 6.77 -30.69 3.94
C GLN A 294 5.42 -31.44 3.79
N ASN A 295 4.68 -31.68 4.87
CA ASN A 295 3.65 -32.72 4.90
C ASN A 295 2.18 -32.30 4.75
N ASN A 296 1.78 -31.02 4.59
CA ASN A 296 0.36 -30.71 4.28
C ASN A 296 0.04 -29.28 3.78
N PRO A 297 -0.18 -29.03 2.48
CA PRO A 297 -0.32 -27.66 1.96
C PRO A 297 -1.75 -27.11 1.73
N LYS A 298 -2.85 -27.79 2.07
CA LYS A 298 -4.19 -27.34 1.58
C LYS A 298 -5.37 -27.09 2.54
N ASN A 299 -5.32 -27.41 3.84
CA ASN A 299 -6.44 -27.08 4.74
C ASN A 299 -5.94 -26.51 6.09
N LEU A 300 -5.81 -25.20 6.15
CA LEU A 300 -5.30 -24.45 7.29
C LEU A 300 -6.40 -23.60 7.92
N PRO A 301 -6.71 -23.73 9.22
CA PRO A 301 -7.65 -22.84 9.89
C PRO A 301 -7.13 -21.39 9.84
N GLN A 302 -7.95 -20.44 9.39
CA GLN A 302 -7.61 -19.00 9.39
C GLN A 302 -7.84 -18.39 10.78
N ILE A 303 -7.05 -18.80 11.78
CA ILE A 303 -7.08 -18.23 13.14
C ILE A 303 -5.90 -17.30 13.40
N SER A 304 -6.04 -16.36 14.34
CA SER A 304 -4.94 -15.49 14.75
C SER A 304 -3.88 -16.25 15.54
N ALA A 305 -2.63 -15.77 15.50
CA ALA A 305 -1.52 -16.38 16.24
C ALA A 305 -1.78 -16.47 17.75
N PRO A 306 -2.35 -15.44 18.44
CA PRO A 306 -2.65 -15.56 19.87
C PRO A 306 -3.65 -16.68 20.22
N LEU A 307 -4.65 -16.91 19.35
CA LEU A 307 -5.61 -18.00 19.54
C LEU A 307 -4.97 -19.37 19.29
N ALA A 308 -4.14 -19.48 18.25
CA ALA A 308 -3.38 -20.70 17.98
C ALA A 308 -2.45 -21.05 19.16
N ASP A 309 -1.66 -20.08 19.63
CA ASP A 309 -0.74 -20.24 20.76
C ASP A 309 -1.50 -20.68 22.03
N LEU A 310 -2.70 -20.13 22.28
CA LEU A 310 -3.53 -20.55 23.42
C LEU A 310 -4.00 -22.00 23.27
N ILE A 311 -4.47 -22.41 22.10
CA ILE A 311 -4.94 -23.79 21.85
C ILE A 311 -3.78 -24.78 22.00
N ASP A 312 -2.57 -24.41 21.58
CA ASP A 312 -1.36 -25.21 21.74
C ASP A 312 -0.97 -25.35 23.21
N ASP A 313 -1.03 -24.25 23.97
CA ASP A 313 -0.74 -24.26 25.40
C ASP A 313 -1.76 -25.12 26.18
N LEU A 314 -3.03 -25.15 25.77
CA LEU A 314 -4.03 -26.08 26.34
C LEU A 314 -3.60 -27.54 26.16
N MET A 315 -2.91 -27.86 25.07
CA MET A 315 -2.49 -29.21 24.70
C MET A 315 -1.03 -29.53 25.05
N ALA A 316 -0.36 -28.70 25.85
CA ALA A 316 1.02 -28.94 26.24
C ALA A 316 1.18 -30.33 26.88
N TYR A 317 2.29 -31.02 26.60
CA TYR A 317 2.46 -32.42 27.02
C TYR A 317 2.40 -32.58 28.54
N LEU A 318 3.08 -31.70 29.30
CA LEU A 318 3.06 -31.73 30.76
C LEU A 318 1.96 -30.81 31.31
N PRO A 319 1.20 -31.23 32.34
CA PRO A 319 0.15 -30.41 32.93
C PRO A 319 0.61 -29.05 33.48
N LYS A 320 1.85 -28.97 33.96
CA LYS A 320 2.45 -27.73 34.48
C LYS A 320 2.65 -26.63 33.42
N ASP A 321 2.73 -27.03 32.15
CA ASP A 321 2.99 -26.12 31.03
C ASP A 321 1.66 -25.64 30.39
N ARG A 322 0.52 -26.17 30.83
CA ARG A 322 -0.82 -25.72 30.43
C ARG A 322 -1.29 -24.52 31.26
N PRO A 323 -2.34 -23.78 30.84
CA PRO A 323 -2.98 -22.78 31.71
C PRO A 323 -3.38 -23.41 33.06
N GLN A 324 -3.07 -22.71 34.16
CA GLN A 324 -3.21 -23.30 35.50
C GLN A 324 -4.64 -23.26 36.04
N ASN A 325 -5.49 -22.40 35.50
CA ASN A 325 -6.89 -22.28 35.87
C ASN A 325 -7.71 -21.69 34.70
N ALA A 326 -9.04 -21.74 34.82
CA ALA A 326 -9.96 -21.23 33.81
C ALA A 326 -9.85 -19.70 33.63
N GLN A 327 -9.57 -18.96 34.70
CA GLN A 327 -9.42 -17.49 34.64
C GLN A 327 -8.27 -17.06 33.73
N GLU A 328 -7.15 -17.78 33.76
CA GLU A 328 -6.02 -17.50 32.86
C GLU A 328 -6.41 -17.72 31.39
N ILE A 329 -7.21 -18.73 31.10
CA ILE A 329 -7.73 -18.98 29.75
C ILE A 329 -8.69 -17.86 29.33
N LEU A 330 -9.63 -17.47 30.21
CA LEU A 330 -10.59 -16.39 29.95
C LEU A 330 -9.89 -15.05 29.71
N ARG A 331 -8.89 -14.70 30.54
CA ARG A 331 -8.04 -13.51 30.38
C ARG A 331 -7.34 -13.50 29.03
N ARG A 332 -6.70 -14.62 28.66
CA ARG A 332 -6.04 -14.74 27.35
C ARG A 332 -7.03 -14.64 26.19
N LEU A 333 -8.25 -15.16 26.32
CA LEU A 333 -9.33 -15.02 25.33
C LEU A 333 -9.92 -13.60 25.24
N GLU A 334 -9.77 -12.77 26.27
CA GLU A 334 -10.09 -11.33 26.22
C GLU A 334 -8.98 -10.53 25.54
N GLU A 335 -7.73 -10.97 25.71
CA GLU A 335 -6.55 -10.37 25.07
C GLU A 335 -6.41 -10.75 23.59
N VAL A 336 -7.10 -11.79 23.11
CA VAL A 336 -7.17 -12.08 21.67
C VAL A 336 -7.84 -10.88 20.98
N PRO A 337 -7.11 -10.10 20.17
CA PRO A 337 -7.63 -8.86 19.63
C PRO A 337 -8.78 -9.17 18.67
N PHE A 338 -10.01 -8.85 19.09
CA PHE A 338 -11.15 -8.87 18.18
C PHE A 338 -10.84 -7.97 16.99
N PRO A 339 -11.13 -8.39 15.74
CA PRO A 339 -10.97 -7.54 14.56
C PRO A 339 -12.07 -6.46 14.53
N TYR A 340 -12.04 -5.55 15.50
CA TYR A 340 -12.87 -4.34 15.51
C TYR A 340 -12.31 -3.35 14.48
N ARG A 341 -12.99 -3.27 13.33
CA ARG A 341 -12.86 -2.29 12.22
C ARG A 341 -11.43 -1.96 11.76
N ARG A 342 -10.89 -2.81 10.88
CA ARG A 342 -9.69 -2.55 10.04
C ARG A 342 -9.75 -1.23 9.25
N THR A 343 -10.93 -0.67 9.00
CA THR A 343 -11.13 0.48 8.09
C THR A 343 -10.79 1.85 8.68
N LEU A 344 -10.96 2.08 9.99
CA LEU A 344 -10.68 3.41 10.59
C LEU A 344 -9.21 3.64 10.93
N ARG A 345 -8.46 2.59 11.31
CA ARG A 345 -7.01 2.71 11.61
C ARG A 345 -6.12 2.79 10.37
N THR A 346 -6.62 2.33 9.21
CA THR A 346 -5.86 2.34 7.94
C THR A 346 -5.88 3.70 7.25
N GLY A 347 -6.98 4.47 7.34
CA GLY A 347 -7.01 5.85 6.84
C GLY A 347 -6.05 6.78 7.58
N ALA A 348 -6.00 6.69 8.91
CA ALA A 348 -5.04 7.44 9.73
C ALA A 348 -3.58 7.08 9.40
N LEU A 349 -3.30 5.80 9.15
CA LEU A 349 -1.97 5.35 8.70
C LEU A 349 -1.59 5.98 7.35
N VAL A 350 -2.48 5.96 6.35
CA VAL A 350 -2.22 6.59 5.04
C VAL A 350 -1.91 8.08 5.21
N LEU A 351 -2.70 8.80 6.00
CA LEU A 351 -2.49 10.23 6.24
C LEU A 351 -1.15 10.50 6.93
N LEU A 352 -0.84 9.80 8.03
CA LEU A 352 0.43 9.99 8.75
C LEU A 352 1.65 9.65 7.89
N THR A 353 1.62 8.52 7.18
CA THR A 353 2.70 8.13 6.26
C THR A 353 2.84 9.13 5.11
N SER A 354 1.73 9.63 4.56
CA SER A 354 1.78 10.61 3.46
C SER A 354 2.42 11.93 3.89
N VAL A 355 2.11 12.42 5.10
CA VAL A 355 2.72 13.64 5.65
C VAL A 355 4.22 13.43 5.87
N PHE A 356 4.60 12.32 6.51
CA PHE A 356 6.02 12.00 6.75
C PHE A 356 6.82 11.92 5.45
N ILE A 357 6.31 11.19 4.45
CA ILE A 357 6.98 11.06 3.16
C ILE A 357 7.04 12.37 2.40
N THR A 358 5.97 13.17 2.45
CA THR A 358 5.98 14.49 1.83
C THR A 358 7.07 15.37 2.45
N LEU A 359 7.19 15.41 3.78
CA LEU A 359 8.24 16.17 4.47
C LEU A 359 9.65 15.69 4.08
N LEU A 360 9.85 14.38 3.99
CA LEU A 360 11.12 13.78 3.57
C LEU A 360 11.48 14.16 2.12
N VAL A 361 10.52 14.04 1.19
CA VAL A 361 10.69 14.42 -0.21
C VAL A 361 10.99 15.93 -0.33
N LEU A 362 10.29 16.78 0.43
CA LEU A 362 10.56 18.22 0.47
C LEU A 362 11.96 18.52 1.02
N GLY A 363 12.43 17.78 2.02
CA GLY A 363 13.80 17.89 2.56
C GLY A 363 14.86 17.54 1.51
N ILE A 364 14.71 16.40 0.82
CA ILE A 364 15.60 15.98 -0.28
C ILE A 364 15.55 16.99 -1.43
N ARG A 365 14.37 17.55 -1.72
CA ARG A 365 14.22 18.61 -2.71
C ARG A 365 14.95 19.88 -2.29
N GLN A 366 14.94 20.25 -1.01
CA GLN A 366 15.56 21.50 -0.53
C GLN A 366 17.09 21.50 -0.68
N ILE A 367 17.73 20.34 -0.56
CA ILE A 367 19.18 20.18 -0.77
C ILE A 367 19.58 20.06 -2.25
N GLY A 368 18.62 20.13 -3.18
CA GLY A 368 18.88 20.12 -4.63
C GLY A 368 19.09 18.75 -5.27
N LEU A 369 19.03 17.65 -4.51
CA LEU A 369 19.29 16.30 -5.03
C LEU A 369 18.33 15.88 -6.16
N LEU A 370 17.08 16.36 -6.12
CA LEU A 370 16.06 16.04 -7.15
C LEU A 370 16.13 16.96 -8.38
N GLN A 371 16.94 18.02 -8.38
CA GLN A 371 16.94 19.03 -9.44
C GLN A 371 17.27 18.43 -10.82
N ALA A 372 18.32 17.63 -10.92
CA ALA A 372 18.75 17.05 -12.19
C ALA A 372 17.68 16.14 -12.80
N TRP A 373 17.01 15.34 -11.97
CA TRP A 373 15.94 14.44 -12.39
C TRP A 373 14.70 15.20 -12.85
N GLU A 374 14.34 16.26 -12.14
CA GLU A 374 13.19 17.11 -12.48
C GLU A 374 13.42 17.90 -13.79
N LEU A 375 14.64 18.42 -14.01
CA LEU A 375 15.01 19.08 -15.26
C LEU A 375 15.01 18.11 -16.44
N LYS A 376 15.50 16.88 -16.24
CA LYS A 376 15.44 15.85 -17.27
C LYS A 376 14.00 15.46 -17.61
N ALA A 377 13.15 15.32 -16.60
CA ALA A 377 11.73 15.07 -16.78
C ALA A 377 11.03 16.22 -17.55
N TYR A 378 11.36 17.46 -17.22
CA TYR A 378 10.90 18.64 -17.95
C TYR A 378 11.28 18.58 -19.44
N ASP A 379 12.53 18.23 -19.76
CA ASP A 379 12.97 18.12 -21.16
C ASP A 379 12.20 17.04 -21.91
N THR A 380 11.99 15.87 -21.29
CA THR A 380 11.19 14.79 -21.88
C THR A 380 9.75 15.24 -22.15
N LEU A 381 9.12 15.95 -21.21
CA LEU A 381 7.78 16.50 -21.43
C LEU A 381 7.74 17.56 -22.53
N MET A 382 8.80 18.37 -22.68
CA MET A 382 8.92 19.32 -23.78
C MET A 382 9.01 18.61 -25.14
N GLN A 383 9.80 17.53 -25.24
CA GLN A 383 9.94 16.74 -26.47
C GLN A 383 8.64 16.03 -26.90
N LEU A 384 7.76 15.70 -25.96
CA LEU A 384 6.48 15.04 -26.24
C LEU A 384 5.40 15.99 -26.77
N ARG A 385 5.64 17.31 -26.78
CA ARG A 385 4.65 18.28 -27.21
C ARG A 385 4.26 18.10 -28.69
N PRO A 386 3.00 18.39 -29.04
CA PRO A 386 2.56 18.36 -30.42
C PRO A 386 3.33 19.40 -31.26
N ALA A 387 3.56 19.07 -32.52
CA ALA A 387 4.28 19.95 -33.43
C ALA A 387 3.53 21.28 -33.62
N GLU A 388 4.24 22.40 -33.46
CA GLU A 388 3.76 23.75 -33.71
C GLU A 388 4.15 24.21 -35.12
N GLN A 389 3.34 25.07 -35.73
CA GLN A 389 3.68 25.69 -37.02
C GLN A 389 4.84 26.70 -36.85
N PRO A 390 5.72 26.88 -37.86
CA PRO A 390 6.74 27.93 -37.84
C PRO A 390 6.14 29.33 -37.63
N ASP A 391 6.88 30.24 -37.00
CA ASP A 391 6.40 31.61 -36.77
C ASP A 391 6.44 32.40 -38.09
N PRO A 392 5.28 32.81 -38.64
CA PRO A 392 5.24 33.49 -39.93
C PRO A 392 5.81 34.92 -39.86
N ARG A 393 6.02 35.49 -38.67
CA ARG A 393 6.50 36.87 -38.48
C ARG A 393 8.01 36.99 -38.58
N ILE A 394 8.74 35.88 -38.59
CA ILE A 394 10.20 35.85 -38.56
C ILE A 394 10.71 35.30 -39.90
N LEU A 395 11.77 35.91 -40.41
CA LEU A 395 12.60 35.37 -41.48
C LEU A 395 14.02 35.21 -40.92
N LEU A 396 14.58 34.01 -41.06
CA LEU A 396 15.96 33.73 -40.70
C LEU A 396 16.82 33.69 -41.97
N VAL A 397 17.81 34.59 -42.04
CA VAL A 397 18.83 34.62 -43.07
C VAL A 397 20.07 33.89 -42.54
N GLU A 398 20.31 32.70 -43.09
CA GLU A 398 21.30 31.76 -42.62
C GLU A 398 22.65 31.93 -43.31
N ILE A 399 23.69 32.08 -42.48
CA ILE A 399 25.09 32.05 -42.90
C ILE A 399 25.65 30.68 -42.50
N ASN A 400 25.53 29.73 -43.43
CA ASN A 400 26.05 28.38 -43.28
C ASN A 400 27.59 28.30 -43.45
N GLU A 401 28.15 27.11 -43.26
CA GLU A 401 29.59 26.83 -43.33
C GLU A 401 30.22 27.13 -44.70
N SER A 402 29.48 26.92 -45.80
CA SER A 402 29.98 27.25 -47.15
C SER A 402 30.24 28.76 -47.31
N HIS A 403 29.41 29.61 -46.72
CA HIS A 403 29.62 31.06 -46.75
C HIS A 403 30.80 31.48 -45.86
N LEU A 404 31.00 30.84 -44.71
CA LEU A 404 32.15 31.13 -43.85
C LEU A 404 33.47 30.73 -44.53
N ASN A 405 33.50 29.61 -45.25
CA ASN A 405 34.65 29.19 -46.04
C ASN A 405 34.92 30.13 -47.22
N GLN A 406 33.87 30.69 -47.82
CA GLN A 406 33.99 31.58 -48.97
C GLN A 406 34.39 33.01 -48.60
N TYR A 407 33.79 33.58 -47.56
CA TYR A 407 33.92 35.00 -47.22
C TYR A 407 34.69 35.26 -45.93
N GLY A 408 34.94 34.24 -45.12
CA GLY A 408 35.58 34.34 -43.81
C GLY A 408 34.60 34.53 -42.66
N ASN A 409 35.11 34.37 -41.42
CA ASN A 409 34.38 34.65 -40.19
C ASN A 409 35.15 35.72 -39.40
N PRO A 410 34.58 36.91 -39.16
CA PRO A 410 33.21 37.31 -39.48
C PRO A 410 33.04 37.77 -40.96
N ILE A 411 31.81 37.68 -41.50
CA ILE A 411 31.48 38.03 -42.89
C ILE A 411 31.85 39.51 -43.18
N PRO A 412 32.48 39.84 -44.34
CA PRO A 412 32.87 41.20 -44.68
C PRO A 412 31.69 42.19 -44.77
N ASP A 413 31.96 43.43 -44.40
CA ASP A 413 30.96 44.49 -44.32
C ASP A 413 30.31 44.82 -45.68
N ALA A 414 31.06 44.73 -46.79
CA ALA A 414 30.52 44.91 -48.13
C ALA A 414 29.43 43.87 -48.48
N ILE A 415 29.60 42.61 -48.06
CA ILE A 415 28.61 41.55 -48.30
C ILE A 415 27.37 41.77 -47.43
N LEU A 416 27.56 42.16 -46.17
CA LEU A 416 26.43 42.48 -45.29
C LEU A 416 25.67 43.71 -45.80
N THR A 417 26.37 44.73 -46.30
CA THR A 417 25.78 45.93 -46.91
C THR A 417 24.89 45.56 -48.09
N GLN A 418 25.40 44.77 -49.05
CA GLN A 418 24.59 44.25 -50.16
C GLN A 418 23.37 43.45 -49.68
N THR A 419 23.53 42.66 -48.62
CA THR A 419 22.44 41.89 -48.04
C THR A 419 21.36 42.81 -47.46
N LEU A 420 21.76 43.86 -46.73
CA LEU A 420 20.86 44.86 -46.15
C LEU A 420 20.14 45.65 -47.23
N GLU A 421 20.85 46.18 -48.24
CA GLU A 421 20.24 46.89 -49.38
C GLU A 421 19.15 46.04 -50.05
N LYS A 422 19.39 44.73 -50.21
CA LYS A 422 18.40 43.83 -50.81
C LYS A 422 17.17 43.62 -49.93
N LEU A 423 17.37 43.43 -48.64
CA LEU A 423 16.27 43.18 -47.69
C LEU A 423 15.46 44.44 -47.38
N GLU A 424 16.12 45.59 -47.21
CA GLU A 424 15.49 46.88 -46.89
C GLU A 424 14.50 47.34 -47.97
N ARG A 425 14.78 47.03 -49.26
CA ARG A 425 13.84 47.27 -50.38
C ARG A 425 12.47 46.65 -50.18
N TYR A 426 12.38 45.55 -49.42
CA TYR A 426 11.12 44.87 -49.12
C TYR A 426 10.43 45.35 -47.84
N GLN A 427 10.94 46.41 -47.20
CA GLN A 427 10.33 47.04 -46.03
C GLN A 427 10.10 46.07 -44.84
N PRO A 428 11.16 45.44 -44.30
CA PRO A 428 11.07 44.71 -43.05
C PRO A 428 10.76 45.67 -41.90
N ARG A 429 10.10 45.15 -40.86
CA ARG A 429 9.72 45.95 -39.71
C ARG A 429 10.87 46.15 -38.72
N VAL A 430 11.73 45.14 -38.62
CA VAL A 430 12.97 45.21 -37.85
C VAL A 430 13.95 44.19 -38.42
N ILE A 431 15.23 44.54 -38.46
CA ILE A 431 16.32 43.65 -38.86
C ILE A 431 17.29 43.55 -37.68
N GLY A 432 17.51 42.34 -37.18
CA GLY A 432 18.53 42.03 -36.19
C GLY A 432 19.73 41.38 -36.87
N ILE A 433 20.92 41.94 -36.63
CA ILE A 433 22.17 41.37 -37.12
C ILE A 433 22.85 40.65 -35.97
N ASP A 434 22.81 39.32 -36.00
CA ASP A 434 23.40 38.40 -35.01
C ASP A 434 24.83 38.00 -35.40
N ILE A 435 25.69 38.99 -35.63
CA ILE A 435 27.09 38.78 -36.02
C ILE A 435 27.98 39.77 -35.26
N PHE A 436 28.95 39.25 -34.50
CA PHE A 436 29.93 40.09 -33.81
C PHE A 436 30.89 40.76 -34.80
N ARG A 437 31.21 42.04 -34.53
CA ARG A 437 32.21 42.81 -35.28
C ARG A 437 33.37 43.19 -34.35
N PRO A 438 34.60 42.66 -34.54
CA PRO A 438 35.73 43.05 -33.71
C PRO A 438 36.12 44.52 -33.95
N PRO A 439 36.72 45.21 -32.96
CA PRO A 439 37.10 46.62 -33.08
C PRO A 439 37.98 46.95 -34.29
N SER A 440 38.85 46.01 -34.72
CA SER A 440 39.73 46.15 -35.88
C SER A 440 38.99 46.19 -37.23
N GLN A 441 37.81 45.58 -37.33
CA GLN A 441 36.93 45.68 -38.50
C GLN A 441 35.99 46.89 -38.39
N GLN A 442 35.47 47.20 -37.18
CA GLN A 442 34.65 48.39 -36.97
C GLN A 442 35.40 49.68 -37.36
N ALA A 443 36.68 49.80 -36.99
CA ALA A 443 37.52 50.93 -37.38
C ALA A 443 37.77 51.06 -38.89
N LYS A 444 37.43 50.04 -39.70
CA LYS A 444 37.57 50.01 -41.17
C LYS A 444 36.22 50.08 -41.90
N SER A 445 35.10 50.19 -41.20
CA SER A 445 33.76 50.03 -41.77
C SER A 445 33.23 51.35 -42.35
N THR A 446 33.55 51.64 -43.61
CA THR A 446 32.89 52.73 -44.37
C THR A 446 31.53 52.33 -44.91
N ASP A 447 31.32 51.04 -45.16
CA ASP A 447 30.19 50.54 -45.95
C ASP A 447 28.91 50.34 -45.12
N LEU A 448 29.01 49.89 -43.87
CA LEU A 448 27.84 49.66 -42.99
C LEU A 448 27.40 50.89 -42.19
N ALA A 449 28.30 51.86 -41.98
CA ALA A 449 28.02 53.06 -41.18
C ALA A 449 26.77 53.83 -41.66
N PRO A 450 26.52 54.02 -42.98
CA PRO A 450 25.31 54.66 -43.47
C PRO A 450 24.03 53.93 -43.06
N HIS A 451 24.01 52.59 -43.14
CA HIS A 451 22.86 51.79 -42.73
C HIS A 451 22.56 51.96 -41.25
N TRP A 452 23.60 51.89 -40.39
CA TRP A 452 23.43 52.11 -38.95
C TRP A 452 22.85 53.48 -38.63
N GLN A 453 23.29 54.53 -39.32
CA GLN A 453 22.84 55.91 -39.08
C GLN A 453 21.44 56.18 -39.64
N GLN A 454 21.12 55.68 -40.85
CA GLN A 454 19.91 56.04 -41.59
C GLN A 454 18.73 55.10 -41.30
N ASN A 455 18.98 53.80 -41.07
CA ASN A 455 17.92 52.83 -40.88
C ASN A 455 17.64 52.58 -39.39
N SER A 456 16.61 53.25 -38.88
CA SER A 456 16.15 53.09 -37.49
C SER A 456 15.62 51.69 -37.13
N ASN A 457 15.38 50.81 -38.12
CA ASN A 457 14.89 49.46 -37.90
C ASN A 457 16.00 48.41 -37.71
N LEU A 458 17.28 48.80 -37.75
CA LEU A 458 18.41 47.92 -37.51
C LEU A 458 18.73 47.81 -36.02
N ILE A 459 18.95 46.59 -35.54
CA ILE A 459 19.39 46.28 -34.18
C ILE A 459 20.72 45.54 -34.24
N ALA A 460 21.70 46.08 -33.54
CA ALA A 460 23.01 45.46 -33.35
C ALA A 460 23.05 44.68 -32.03
N LEU A 461 23.98 43.73 -31.95
CA LEU A 461 24.27 43.00 -30.73
C LEU A 461 25.56 43.48 -30.07
N CYS A 462 25.69 43.22 -28.78
CA CYS A 462 26.95 43.25 -28.04
C CYS A 462 27.03 42.09 -27.05
N SER A 463 28.18 41.86 -26.43
CA SER A 463 28.29 40.91 -25.31
C SER A 463 28.93 41.57 -24.10
N VAL A 464 28.43 41.23 -22.92
CA VAL A 464 28.93 41.82 -21.68
C VAL A 464 30.20 41.15 -21.18
N LYS A 465 30.99 41.90 -20.44
CA LYS A 465 32.16 41.36 -19.73
C LYS A 465 31.72 40.45 -18.58
N GLN A 466 32.30 39.25 -18.47
CA GLN A 466 32.05 38.37 -17.32
C GLN A 466 33.11 38.58 -16.23
N ASN A 467 32.66 38.97 -15.03
CA ASN A 467 33.55 39.11 -13.87
C ASN A 467 34.24 37.78 -13.57
N ASN A 468 35.56 37.85 -13.32
CA ASN A 468 36.45 36.72 -13.01
C ASN A 468 36.65 35.70 -14.14
N ASN A 469 36.33 36.04 -15.40
CA ASN A 469 36.67 35.21 -16.56
C ASN A 469 37.50 36.02 -17.59
N PRO A 470 38.85 35.90 -17.58
CA PRO A 470 39.71 36.63 -18.50
C PRO A 470 39.49 36.25 -19.97
N ASN A 471 38.88 35.09 -20.24
CA ASN A 471 38.56 34.63 -21.59
C ASN A 471 37.24 35.22 -22.14
N LYS A 472 36.51 36.02 -21.35
CA LYS A 472 35.26 36.69 -21.77
C LYS A 472 35.29 38.20 -21.45
N PRO A 473 36.09 38.99 -22.19
CA PRO A 473 36.20 40.44 -21.99
C PRO A 473 34.95 41.24 -22.40
N GLY A 474 33.98 40.59 -23.06
CA GLY A 474 32.84 41.25 -23.71
C GLY A 474 33.24 41.81 -25.08
N ILE A 475 32.24 42.04 -25.93
CA ILE A 475 32.42 42.58 -27.29
C ILE A 475 31.57 43.84 -27.43
N ALA A 476 32.21 44.94 -27.87
CA ALA A 476 31.56 46.23 -28.07
C ALA A 476 30.60 46.19 -29.27
N PRO A 477 29.44 46.87 -29.19
CA PRO A 477 28.60 47.11 -30.36
C PRO A 477 29.31 48.03 -31.37
N PRO A 478 28.87 48.09 -32.64
CA PRO A 478 29.35 49.08 -33.60
C PRO A 478 29.12 50.50 -33.09
N SER A 479 30.11 51.39 -33.29
CA SER A 479 30.16 52.71 -32.66
C SER A 479 29.08 53.68 -33.17
N GLU A 480 28.53 53.39 -34.34
CA GLU A 480 27.54 54.18 -35.06
C GLU A 480 26.11 53.92 -34.57
N VAL A 481 25.91 52.89 -33.75
CA VAL A 481 24.58 52.45 -33.31
C VAL A 481 24.20 53.13 -32.00
N PRO A 482 23.04 53.81 -31.92
CA PRO A 482 22.52 54.37 -30.68
C PRO A 482 22.17 53.28 -29.66
N ALA A 483 22.33 53.56 -28.37
CA ALA A 483 22.11 52.60 -27.28
C ALA A 483 20.72 51.92 -27.28
N ASN A 484 19.67 52.61 -27.74
CA ASN A 484 18.32 52.06 -27.85
C ASN A 484 18.10 51.11 -29.05
N ARG A 485 19.15 50.81 -29.82
CA ARG A 485 19.16 49.83 -30.92
C ARG A 485 20.23 48.76 -30.72
N ILE A 486 20.63 48.56 -29.47
CA ILE A 486 21.65 47.59 -29.07
C ILE A 486 21.03 46.65 -28.03
N GLY A 487 21.24 45.35 -28.21
CA GLY A 487 20.90 44.35 -27.18
C GLY A 487 22.03 43.36 -26.94
N PHE A 488 22.16 42.88 -25.71
CA PHE A 488 23.20 41.90 -25.39
C PHE A 488 22.81 40.49 -25.90
N SER A 489 23.76 39.72 -26.42
CA SER A 489 23.51 38.34 -26.89
C SER A 489 23.74 37.27 -25.82
N ASP A 490 24.27 37.64 -24.64
CA ASP A 490 24.60 36.72 -23.56
C ASP A 490 23.44 35.78 -23.17
N LEU A 491 23.77 34.49 -23.11
CA LEU A 491 22.85 33.40 -22.79
C LEU A 491 23.14 32.86 -21.39
N VAL A 492 22.09 32.42 -20.71
CA VAL A 492 22.19 31.78 -19.39
C VAL A 492 21.89 30.29 -19.55
N VAL A 493 22.91 29.47 -19.36
CA VAL A 493 22.84 28.01 -19.51
C VAL A 493 22.75 27.36 -18.13
N ASP A 494 21.99 26.27 -18.02
CA ASP A 494 21.89 25.48 -16.79
C ASP A 494 23.18 24.67 -16.52
N PRO A 495 23.42 24.19 -15.28
CA PRO A 495 24.63 23.42 -14.95
C PRO A 495 24.87 22.17 -15.80
N ASP A 496 23.82 21.61 -16.41
CA ASP A 496 23.87 20.48 -17.32
C ASP A 496 24.04 20.88 -18.80
N GLN A 497 24.42 22.13 -19.04
CA GLN A 497 24.68 22.74 -20.35
C GLN A 497 23.46 22.91 -21.27
N VAL A 498 22.25 22.69 -20.76
CA VAL A 498 21.02 22.87 -21.53
C VAL A 498 20.44 24.27 -21.29
N LEU A 499 20.09 24.96 -22.36
CA LEU A 499 19.50 26.29 -22.31
C LEU A 499 17.98 26.18 -22.11
N ARG A 500 17.52 26.42 -20.87
CA ARG A 500 16.07 26.42 -20.51
C ARG A 500 15.52 27.78 -20.14
N ARG A 501 16.39 28.78 -19.98
CA ARG A 501 16.06 30.11 -19.44
C ARG A 501 16.26 31.19 -20.48
N HIS A 502 15.39 32.20 -20.43
CA HIS A 502 15.46 33.40 -21.25
C HIS A 502 15.77 34.60 -20.36
N LEU A 503 16.98 35.14 -20.48
CA LEU A 503 17.37 36.41 -19.88
C LEU A 503 16.78 37.55 -20.73
N LEU A 504 15.79 38.27 -20.20
CA LEU A 504 15.11 39.37 -20.89
C LEU A 504 15.88 40.68 -20.77
N PHE A 505 16.30 41.01 -19.56
CA PHE A 505 17.07 42.19 -19.23
C PHE A 505 17.99 41.93 -18.05
N MET A 506 19.05 42.73 -17.93
CA MET A 506 20.05 42.64 -16.86
C MET A 506 20.45 44.03 -16.38
N GLN A 507 21.04 44.11 -15.20
CA GLN A 507 21.65 45.35 -14.73
C GLN A 507 22.93 45.65 -15.52
N LEU A 508 23.18 46.93 -15.79
CA LEU A 508 24.41 47.37 -16.47
C LEU A 508 25.66 46.91 -15.71
N VAL A 509 26.57 46.25 -16.43
CA VAL A 509 27.83 45.75 -15.86
C VAL A 509 28.89 46.86 -15.95
N ALA A 510 29.44 47.26 -14.81
CA ALA A 510 30.50 48.26 -14.77
C ALA A 510 31.73 47.81 -15.58
N ASN A 511 32.31 48.74 -16.36
CA ASN A 511 33.47 48.47 -17.23
C ASN A 511 33.25 47.39 -18.30
N SER A 512 31.99 47.11 -18.66
CA SER A 512 31.63 46.26 -19.79
C SER A 512 31.56 47.09 -21.08
N PRO A 513 32.04 46.57 -22.23
CA PRO A 513 31.91 47.25 -23.52
C PRO A 513 30.46 47.31 -24.05
N CYS A 514 29.58 46.48 -23.49
CA CYS A 514 28.16 46.42 -23.85
C CYS A 514 27.33 47.18 -22.80
N ALA A 515 26.78 48.33 -23.18
CA ALA A 515 26.06 49.27 -22.32
C ALA A 515 24.54 49.26 -22.57
N THR A 516 23.93 48.09 -22.49
CA THR A 516 22.48 47.91 -22.66
C THR A 516 21.91 46.99 -21.58
N GLU A 517 20.71 47.31 -21.11
CA GLU A 517 19.98 46.48 -20.15
C GLU A 517 19.12 45.42 -20.84
N LEU A 518 18.87 45.52 -22.14
CA LEU A 518 17.95 44.64 -22.87
C LEU A 518 18.72 43.57 -23.65
N SER A 519 18.22 42.32 -23.61
CA SER A 519 18.75 41.27 -24.48
C SER A 519 18.47 41.60 -25.94
N PHE A 520 19.31 41.13 -26.85
CA PHE A 520 19.13 41.27 -28.30
C PHE A 520 17.74 40.81 -28.75
N SER A 521 17.29 39.65 -28.24
CA SER A 521 15.94 39.15 -28.50
C SER A 521 14.81 40.03 -27.93
N SER A 522 15.02 40.63 -26.76
CA SER A 522 14.05 41.56 -26.16
C SER A 522 13.96 42.84 -26.97
N GLN A 523 15.11 43.39 -27.39
CA GLN A 523 15.19 44.60 -28.19
C GLN A 523 14.45 44.44 -29.53
N LEU A 524 14.67 43.31 -30.21
CA LEU A 524 13.97 42.96 -31.45
C LEU A 524 12.45 42.85 -31.26
N ALA A 525 12.02 42.12 -30.23
CA ALA A 525 10.60 41.93 -29.97
C ALA A 525 9.91 43.25 -29.62
N LEU A 526 10.53 44.09 -28.77
CA LEU A 526 10.00 45.40 -28.38
C LEU A 526 9.93 46.35 -29.58
N HIS A 527 10.97 46.39 -30.41
CA HIS A 527 10.98 47.22 -31.61
C HIS A 527 9.91 46.78 -32.61
N TYR A 528 9.72 45.48 -32.79
CA TYR A 528 8.63 44.95 -33.60
C TYR A 528 7.28 45.40 -33.03
N LEU A 529 7.01 45.15 -31.75
CA LEU A 529 5.71 45.45 -31.11
C LEU A 529 5.38 46.94 -31.02
N LYS A 530 6.39 47.82 -31.05
CA LYS A 530 6.21 49.28 -31.08
C LYS A 530 5.35 49.74 -32.26
N GLY A 531 5.44 49.07 -33.41
CA GLY A 531 4.59 49.39 -34.58
C GLY A 531 3.09 49.14 -34.34
N ASP A 532 2.72 48.27 -33.39
CA ASP A 532 1.33 48.00 -32.99
C ASP A 532 0.95 48.83 -31.75
N ARG A 533 1.76 49.85 -31.41
CA ARG A 533 1.59 50.74 -30.25
C ARG A 533 1.62 50.01 -28.89
N ILE A 534 2.27 48.85 -28.84
CA ILE A 534 2.46 48.10 -27.59
C ILE A 534 3.81 48.49 -26.99
N GLN A 535 3.79 49.03 -25.78
CA GLN A 535 4.96 49.50 -25.04
C GLN A 535 5.15 48.67 -23.76
N PRO A 536 6.39 48.51 -23.26
CA PRO A 536 6.66 47.88 -21.98
C PRO A 536 6.08 48.71 -20.83
N GLN A 537 5.52 48.02 -19.85
CA GLN A 537 5.00 48.59 -18.62
C GLN A 537 5.50 47.77 -17.42
N THR A 538 5.60 48.42 -16.26
CA THR A 538 5.91 47.75 -15.01
C THR A 538 4.66 47.73 -14.14
N THR A 539 4.28 46.54 -13.66
CA THR A 539 3.14 46.37 -12.76
C THR A 539 3.43 46.92 -11.36
N SER A 540 2.41 47.05 -10.52
CA SER A 540 2.56 47.45 -9.10
C SER A 540 3.41 46.48 -8.27
N GLN A 541 3.64 45.26 -8.77
CA GLN A 541 4.49 44.24 -8.14
C GLN A 541 5.90 44.17 -8.76
N ASP A 542 6.32 45.20 -9.50
CA ASP A 542 7.61 45.28 -10.18
C ASP A 542 7.83 44.13 -11.20
N GLN A 543 6.74 43.69 -11.83
CA GLN A 543 6.78 42.68 -12.90
C GLN A 543 6.68 43.31 -14.27
N PHE A 544 7.43 42.76 -15.23
CA PHE A 544 7.45 43.20 -16.61
C PHE A 544 6.16 42.80 -17.33
N GLN A 545 5.50 43.78 -17.94
CA GLN A 545 4.25 43.62 -18.67
C GLN A 545 4.36 44.18 -20.11
N LEU A 546 3.82 43.42 -21.06
CA LEU A 546 3.63 43.88 -22.44
C LEU A 546 2.17 43.63 -22.86
N GLY A 547 1.47 44.70 -23.24
CA GLY A 547 0.04 44.64 -23.50
C GLY A 547 -0.72 44.09 -22.29
N THR A 548 -1.44 42.99 -22.45
CA THR A 548 -2.17 42.31 -21.37
C THR A 548 -1.41 41.14 -20.74
N ARG A 549 -0.12 40.97 -21.05
CA ARG A 549 0.67 39.79 -20.64
C ARG A 549 1.75 40.17 -19.65
N ILE A 550 1.78 39.44 -18.55
CA ILE A 550 2.76 39.59 -17.47
C ILE A 550 3.81 38.47 -17.61
N PHE A 551 5.07 38.85 -17.63
CA PHE A 551 6.21 37.93 -17.73
C PHE A 551 6.75 37.69 -16.32
N ASN A 552 6.42 36.56 -15.70
CA ASN A 552 6.83 36.28 -14.32
C ASN A 552 8.32 35.95 -14.22
N GLN A 553 9.07 36.73 -13.45
CA GLN A 553 10.49 36.47 -13.18
C GLN A 553 10.70 35.14 -12.42
N LEU A 554 11.69 34.38 -12.86
CA LEU A 554 12.26 33.26 -12.14
C LEU A 554 13.09 33.77 -10.95
N ARG A 555 12.66 33.42 -9.73
CA ARG A 555 13.36 33.76 -8.49
C ARG A 555 14.20 32.57 -8.00
N SER A 556 15.07 32.80 -7.03
CA SER A 556 15.73 31.70 -6.32
C SER A 556 14.67 30.80 -5.66
N ASN A 557 14.89 29.48 -5.71
CA ASN A 557 14.01 28.44 -5.14
C ASN A 557 12.61 28.31 -5.79
N THR A 558 12.47 28.62 -7.09
CA THR A 558 11.24 28.39 -7.86
C THR A 558 11.31 27.12 -8.71
N GLY A 559 10.22 26.35 -8.77
CA GLY A 559 10.18 25.09 -9.55
C GLY A 559 11.26 24.11 -9.12
N ALA A 560 11.92 23.46 -10.08
CA ALA A 560 13.02 22.52 -9.81
C ALA A 560 14.31 23.19 -9.30
N TYR A 561 14.50 24.48 -9.57
CA TYR A 561 15.75 25.17 -9.27
C TYR A 561 15.90 25.38 -7.77
N ARG A 562 17.01 24.89 -7.21
CA ARG A 562 17.39 25.00 -5.81
C ARG A 562 18.79 25.55 -5.76
N SER A 563 18.95 26.70 -5.09
CA SER A 563 20.14 27.55 -5.26
C SER A 563 20.48 27.73 -6.74
N LEU A 564 19.74 28.59 -7.44
CA LEU A 564 20.22 29.07 -8.73
C LEU A 564 21.66 29.52 -8.48
N PRO A 565 22.69 28.97 -9.15
CA PRO A 565 23.94 29.68 -9.18
C PRO A 565 23.52 31.06 -9.70
N LEU A 566 23.77 32.09 -8.88
CA LEU A 566 23.85 33.45 -9.38
C LEU A 566 24.94 33.39 -10.44
N SER A 567 24.60 32.95 -11.65
CA SER A 567 25.41 33.18 -12.81
C SER A 567 25.68 34.67 -12.78
N ASN A 568 26.95 35.06 -12.83
CA ASN A 568 27.45 36.44 -12.63
C ASN A 568 26.67 37.53 -13.42
N LEU A 569 25.82 37.13 -14.38
CA LEU A 569 24.93 37.91 -15.22
C LEU A 569 23.52 38.11 -14.60
N GLY A 570 23.41 38.43 -13.31
CA GLY A 570 22.10 38.67 -12.64
C GLY A 570 21.11 39.50 -13.49
N GLY A 571 19.82 39.15 -13.45
CA GLY A 571 18.82 39.82 -14.31
C GLY A 571 17.44 39.18 -14.28
N TYR A 572 16.56 39.67 -15.14
CA TYR A 572 15.18 39.23 -15.27
C TYR A 572 15.08 38.03 -16.20
N GLN A 573 14.97 36.86 -15.61
CA GLN A 573 14.95 35.58 -16.32
C GLN A 573 13.55 34.98 -16.29
N ILE A 574 13.15 34.33 -17.38
CA ILE A 574 11.91 33.54 -17.47
C ILE A 574 12.22 32.17 -18.06
N LEU A 575 11.28 31.22 -17.99
CA LEU A 575 11.41 29.95 -18.69
C LEU A 575 11.25 30.14 -20.19
N LEU A 576 12.09 29.45 -20.97
CA LEU A 576 12.01 29.45 -22.42
C LEU A 576 11.03 28.37 -22.89
N ASN A 577 9.87 28.82 -23.35
CA ASN A 577 8.87 28.04 -24.05
C ASN A 577 9.25 27.91 -25.54
N TYR A 578 10.21 27.03 -25.83
CA TYR A 578 10.56 26.66 -27.20
C TYR A 578 9.34 26.27 -28.02
N ARG A 579 9.29 26.73 -29.27
CA ARG A 579 8.30 26.28 -30.26
C ARG A 579 8.67 24.87 -30.71
N ALA A 580 7.74 23.93 -30.55
CA ALA A 580 7.92 22.53 -30.90
C ALA A 580 7.87 22.32 -32.43
N SER A 581 8.83 22.85 -33.18
CA SER A 581 8.88 22.77 -34.65
C SER A 581 10.26 22.31 -35.12
N LYS A 582 10.31 21.63 -36.27
CA LYS A 582 11.58 21.29 -36.95
C LYS A 582 12.32 22.55 -37.40
N THR A 583 11.58 23.56 -37.86
CA THR A 583 12.10 24.88 -38.25
C THR A 583 11.33 25.97 -37.51
N ILE A 584 12.04 26.93 -36.91
CA ILE A 584 11.41 27.98 -36.10
C ILE A 584 10.61 28.98 -36.97
N ALA A 585 11.10 29.25 -38.16
CA ALA A 585 10.59 30.27 -39.07
C ALA A 585 10.99 29.93 -40.50
N GLN A 586 10.52 30.72 -41.48
CA GLN A 586 11.04 30.63 -42.84
C GLN A 586 12.54 30.92 -42.82
N GLN A 587 13.32 30.04 -43.45
CA GLN A 587 14.77 30.14 -43.55
C GLN A 587 15.15 30.39 -45.00
N VAL A 588 16.12 31.28 -45.22
CA VAL A 588 16.75 31.55 -46.51
C VAL A 588 18.24 31.68 -46.30
N THR A 589 19.05 31.25 -47.25
CA THR A 589 20.51 31.37 -47.18
C THR A 589 20.97 32.78 -47.57
N LEU A 590 22.16 33.18 -47.10
CA LEU A 590 22.81 34.42 -47.55
C LEU A 590 22.90 34.50 -49.08
N THR A 591 23.26 33.40 -49.74
CA THR A 591 23.31 33.32 -51.21
C THR A 591 21.97 33.60 -51.87
N GLU A 592 20.86 33.08 -51.35
CA GLU A 592 19.53 33.34 -51.91
C GLU A 592 19.13 34.81 -51.79
N VAL A 593 19.50 35.48 -50.70
CA VAL A 593 19.30 36.93 -50.55
C VAL A 593 20.12 37.68 -51.59
N LEU A 594 21.43 37.38 -51.71
CA LEU A 594 22.33 38.04 -52.66
C LEU A 594 21.91 37.83 -54.12
N GLN A 595 21.25 36.72 -54.44
CA GLN A 595 20.76 36.39 -55.79
C GLN A 595 19.32 36.86 -56.06
N ASP A 596 18.71 37.65 -55.17
CA ASP A 596 17.30 38.10 -55.29
C ASP A 596 16.28 36.94 -55.42
N LYS A 597 16.58 35.78 -54.83
CA LYS A 597 15.72 34.58 -54.83
C LYS A 597 14.74 34.52 -53.64
N VAL A 598 14.62 35.61 -52.88
CA VAL A 598 13.76 35.69 -51.69
C VAL A 598 12.40 36.25 -52.06
N ASN A 599 11.33 35.60 -51.63
CA ASN A 599 9.98 36.11 -51.81
C ASN A 599 9.77 37.39 -50.97
N PRO A 600 9.36 38.53 -51.55
CA PRO A 600 9.16 39.78 -50.83
C PRO A 600 8.20 39.67 -49.63
N ASN A 601 7.21 38.77 -49.69
CA ASN A 601 6.23 38.54 -48.62
C ASN A 601 6.84 37.90 -47.36
N TRP A 602 8.02 37.28 -47.49
CA TRP A 602 8.77 36.75 -46.35
C TRP A 602 9.54 37.85 -45.59
N VAL A 603 9.74 39.02 -46.20
CA VAL A 603 10.51 40.13 -45.62
C VAL A 603 9.58 41.26 -45.15
N LYS A 604 8.57 41.60 -45.95
CA LYS A 604 7.69 42.75 -45.72
C LYS A 604 6.94 42.68 -44.39
N ASN A 605 7.10 43.72 -43.56
CA ASN A 605 6.48 43.82 -42.23
C ASN A 605 6.84 42.64 -41.29
N ARG A 606 7.99 41.99 -41.52
CA ARG A 606 8.51 40.87 -40.71
C ARG A 606 9.72 41.29 -39.88
N ILE A 607 10.06 40.45 -38.91
CA ILE A 607 11.32 40.46 -38.19
C ILE A 607 12.32 39.66 -39.03
N VAL A 608 13.41 40.28 -39.44
CA VAL A 608 14.49 39.58 -40.15
C VAL A 608 15.65 39.40 -39.20
N LEU A 609 16.14 38.16 -39.06
CA LEU A 609 17.32 37.82 -38.28
C LEU A 609 18.40 37.34 -39.23
N ILE A 610 19.58 37.95 -39.18
CA ILE A 610 20.73 37.57 -40.00
C ILE A 610 21.79 37.01 -39.05
N GLY A 611 22.20 35.75 -39.21
CA GLY A 611 23.17 35.16 -38.30
C GLY A 611 23.77 33.86 -38.79
N ILE A 612 24.76 33.39 -38.03
CA ILE A 612 25.55 32.20 -38.36
C ILE A 612 24.81 30.95 -37.89
N THR A 613 24.67 29.97 -38.79
CA THR A 613 24.09 28.65 -38.49
C THR A 613 25.10 27.51 -38.64
N ALA A 614 26.36 27.83 -38.94
CA ALA A 614 27.44 26.87 -39.11
C ALA A 614 27.77 26.12 -37.79
N PRO A 615 27.78 24.77 -37.79
CA PRO A 615 28.09 23.96 -36.59
C PRO A 615 29.52 24.15 -36.04
N THR A 616 30.46 24.61 -36.87
CA THR A 616 31.88 24.79 -36.51
C THR A 616 32.18 26.04 -35.69
N THR A 617 31.15 26.81 -35.34
CA THR A 617 31.29 27.98 -34.47
C THR A 617 30.96 27.67 -33.01
N ASP A 618 31.55 28.44 -32.09
CA ASP A 618 31.28 28.32 -30.64
C ASP A 618 29.87 28.81 -30.23
N ASP A 619 29.02 29.17 -31.20
CA ASP A 619 27.67 29.71 -31.00
C ASP A 619 26.57 28.62 -31.10
N ASN A 620 26.85 27.43 -30.57
CA ASN A 620 25.96 26.27 -30.63
C ASN A 620 25.61 25.77 -29.22
N PHE A 621 24.32 25.55 -28.95
CA PHE A 621 23.81 25.28 -27.61
C PHE A 621 22.95 24.02 -27.56
N PHE A 622 23.00 23.31 -26.43
CA PHE A 622 22.04 22.24 -26.13
C PHE A 622 20.71 22.84 -25.70
N THR A 623 19.62 22.27 -26.21
CA THR A 623 18.25 22.65 -25.88
C THR A 623 17.48 21.41 -25.39
N PRO A 624 16.28 21.58 -24.81
CA PRO A 624 15.42 20.44 -24.47
C PRO A 624 15.12 19.52 -25.66
N TYR A 625 15.24 19.98 -26.91
CA TYR A 625 15.03 19.18 -28.12
C TYR A 625 16.31 18.59 -28.72
N SER A 626 17.48 18.91 -28.16
CA SER A 626 18.74 18.33 -28.62
C SER A 626 18.75 16.82 -28.39
N THR A 627 19.07 16.05 -29.43
CA THR A 627 19.11 14.59 -29.37
C THR A 627 20.26 14.12 -28.48
N SER A 628 20.00 13.12 -27.64
CA SER A 628 21.06 12.42 -26.89
C SER A 628 21.80 11.36 -27.71
N GLN A 629 21.43 11.19 -28.99
CA GLN A 629 22.09 10.29 -29.93
C GLN A 629 23.17 11.04 -30.70
N TRP A 630 24.34 10.42 -30.83
CA TRP A 630 25.48 10.94 -31.57
C TRP A 630 25.21 10.91 -33.09
N PRO A 631 25.59 11.96 -33.85
CA PRO A 631 26.11 13.24 -33.38
C PRO A 631 25.01 14.09 -32.72
N TYR A 632 25.34 14.71 -31.59
CA TYR A 632 24.39 15.54 -30.85
C TYR A 632 23.91 16.72 -31.72
N GLN A 633 22.59 16.93 -31.82
CA GLN A 633 22.03 18.07 -32.53
C GLN A 633 21.98 19.30 -31.61
N THR A 634 22.96 20.19 -31.75
CA THR A 634 22.96 21.51 -31.12
C THR A 634 22.15 22.51 -31.97
N VAL A 635 21.76 23.63 -31.36
CA VAL A 635 21.01 24.70 -32.02
C VAL A 635 21.86 25.97 -32.00
N SER A 636 21.96 26.65 -33.14
CA SER A 636 22.77 27.88 -33.26
C SER A 636 22.16 29.06 -32.50
N GLY A 637 23.00 30.00 -32.05
CA GLY A 637 22.60 31.17 -31.26
C GLY A 637 21.53 32.01 -31.95
N VAL A 638 21.64 32.23 -33.26
CA VAL A 638 20.61 32.97 -34.03
C VAL A 638 19.24 32.30 -34.00
N VAL A 639 19.19 30.96 -34.02
CA VAL A 639 17.94 30.20 -33.91
C VAL A 639 17.39 30.30 -32.48
N ILE A 640 18.25 30.32 -31.45
CA ILE A 640 17.84 30.58 -30.06
C ILE A 640 17.26 32.00 -29.92
N HIS A 641 17.88 33.00 -30.55
CA HIS A 641 17.34 34.37 -30.57
C HIS A 641 15.99 34.43 -31.29
N ALA A 642 15.81 33.72 -32.41
CA ALA A 642 14.52 33.60 -33.08
C ALA A 642 13.45 32.95 -32.19
N GLN A 643 13.78 31.90 -31.45
CA GLN A 643 12.89 31.24 -30.47
C GLN A 643 12.46 32.22 -29.36
N LYS A 644 13.41 32.99 -28.82
CA LYS A 644 13.17 34.01 -27.78
C LYS A 644 12.29 35.15 -28.28
N VAL A 645 12.53 35.65 -29.49
CA VAL A 645 11.69 36.67 -30.14
C VAL A 645 10.28 36.13 -30.38
N SER A 646 10.16 34.94 -30.97
CA SER A 646 8.88 34.27 -31.20
C SER A 646 8.09 34.11 -29.91
N GLN A 647 8.75 33.74 -28.81
CA GLN A 647 8.11 33.64 -27.49
C GLN A 647 7.45 34.96 -27.06
N ILE A 648 8.20 36.07 -27.08
CA ILE A 648 7.68 37.38 -26.63
C ILE A 648 6.53 37.83 -27.53
N VAL A 649 6.74 37.82 -28.85
CA VAL A 649 5.76 38.31 -29.82
C VAL A 649 4.51 37.43 -29.83
N SER A 650 4.65 36.09 -29.81
CA SER A 650 3.52 35.16 -29.77
C SER A 650 2.74 35.25 -28.46
N ALA A 651 3.41 35.48 -27.33
CA ALA A 651 2.73 35.63 -26.05
C ALA A 651 1.82 36.86 -26.05
N VAL A 652 2.31 37.97 -26.60
CA VAL A 652 1.60 39.26 -26.66
C VAL A 652 0.50 39.27 -27.72
N LEU A 653 0.80 38.86 -28.95
CA LEU A 653 -0.14 38.95 -30.07
C LEU A 653 -1.08 37.74 -30.15
N ASP A 654 -0.55 36.52 -30.01
CA ASP A 654 -1.31 35.27 -30.22
C ASP A 654 -1.81 34.66 -28.91
N LYS A 655 -1.55 35.32 -27.78
CA LYS A 655 -1.88 34.81 -26.44
C LYS A 655 -1.21 33.45 -26.12
N ARG A 656 -0.12 33.08 -26.80
CA ARG A 656 0.65 31.85 -26.55
C ARG A 656 1.06 31.77 -25.08
N PRO A 657 0.88 30.63 -24.39
CA PRO A 657 1.17 30.53 -22.97
C PRO A 657 2.66 30.76 -22.68
N LEU A 658 2.95 31.50 -21.62
CA LEU A 658 4.29 31.56 -21.03
C LEU A 658 4.41 30.44 -20.01
N LEU A 659 5.58 29.81 -19.94
CA LEU A 659 5.84 28.77 -18.94
C LEU A 659 6.01 29.42 -17.56
N GLN A 660 5.23 28.94 -16.61
CA GLN A 660 5.18 29.41 -15.24
C GLN A 660 5.29 28.23 -14.29
N VAL A 661 5.79 28.51 -13.09
CA VAL A 661 5.86 27.55 -11.99
C VAL A 661 4.89 27.95 -10.90
N TRP A 662 4.35 26.96 -10.20
CA TRP A 662 3.42 27.22 -9.11
C TRP A 662 4.12 27.79 -7.88
N SER A 663 3.35 28.45 -7.02
CA SER A 663 3.85 28.86 -5.71
C SER A 663 4.26 27.64 -4.89
N GLN A 664 5.26 27.80 -4.02
CA GLN A 664 5.75 26.71 -3.17
C GLN A 664 4.64 26.04 -2.34
N ARG A 665 3.63 26.80 -1.89
CA ARG A 665 2.49 26.26 -1.14
C ARG A 665 1.65 25.31 -1.99
N LEU A 666 1.37 25.68 -3.24
CA LEU A 666 0.61 24.83 -4.16
C LEU A 666 1.39 23.58 -4.55
N GLU A 667 2.71 23.70 -4.75
CA GLU A 667 3.56 22.54 -5.01
C GLU A 667 3.61 21.56 -3.83
N VAL A 668 3.60 22.04 -2.58
CA VAL A 668 3.53 21.16 -1.40
C VAL A 668 2.20 20.41 -1.37
N ILE A 669 1.08 21.10 -1.60
CA ILE A 669 -0.25 20.48 -1.68
C ILE A 669 -0.30 19.46 -2.81
N TRP A 670 0.31 19.77 -3.95
CA TRP A 670 0.41 18.87 -5.11
C TRP A 670 1.16 17.58 -4.77
N ILE A 671 2.37 17.68 -4.20
CA ILE A 671 3.17 16.52 -3.81
C ILE A 671 2.45 15.69 -2.75
N TRP A 672 1.86 16.35 -1.75
CA TRP A 672 1.11 15.68 -0.69
C TRP A 672 -0.12 14.95 -1.23
N GLY A 673 -0.87 15.56 -2.15
CA GLY A 673 -2.03 14.94 -2.80
C GLY A 673 -1.66 13.63 -3.51
N TRP A 674 -0.57 13.62 -4.27
CA TRP A 674 -0.08 12.41 -4.94
C TRP A 674 0.47 11.36 -3.96
N SER A 675 1.06 11.78 -2.84
CA SER A 675 1.46 10.90 -1.75
C SER A 675 0.25 10.21 -1.09
N VAL A 676 -0.83 10.96 -0.80
CA VAL A 676 -2.10 10.40 -0.30
C VAL A 676 -2.71 9.43 -1.29
N LEU A 677 -2.77 9.80 -2.59
CA LEU A 677 -3.30 8.93 -3.64
C LEU A 677 -2.51 7.62 -3.75
N GLY A 678 -1.18 7.67 -3.62
CA GLY A 678 -0.33 6.48 -3.57
C GLY A 678 -0.70 5.53 -2.43
N GLY A 679 -0.94 6.07 -1.22
CA GLY A 679 -1.41 5.27 -0.09
C GLY A 679 -2.84 4.74 -0.26
N LEU A 680 -3.76 5.54 -0.82
CA LEU A 680 -5.16 5.15 -1.07
C LEU A 680 -5.29 4.08 -2.16
N ALA A 681 -4.46 4.12 -3.21
CA ALA A 681 -4.44 3.11 -4.28
C ALA A 681 -4.18 1.70 -3.74
N ILE A 682 -3.44 1.61 -2.63
CA ILE A 682 -3.01 0.34 -2.02
C ILE A 682 -3.89 -0.05 -0.85
N TRP A 683 -4.59 0.92 -0.26
CA TRP A 683 -5.52 0.69 0.83
C TRP A 683 -6.53 -0.44 0.58
N ARG A 684 -6.92 -0.66 -0.68
CA ARG A 684 -7.90 -1.70 -1.06
C ARG A 684 -7.31 -3.02 -1.57
N SER A 685 -6.00 -3.15 -1.73
CA SER A 685 -5.39 -4.34 -2.37
C SER A 685 -4.37 -5.04 -1.49
N HIS A 686 -4.45 -6.37 -1.39
CA HIS A 686 -3.49 -7.21 -0.66
C HIS A 686 -2.49 -7.94 -1.58
N SER A 687 -2.61 -7.78 -2.91
CA SER A 687 -1.75 -8.44 -3.92
C SER A 687 -0.62 -7.53 -4.42
N LEU A 688 0.61 -8.06 -4.50
CA LEU A 688 1.79 -7.34 -5.02
C LEU A 688 1.68 -7.01 -6.51
N LEU A 689 1.00 -7.86 -7.29
CA LEU A 689 0.83 -7.62 -8.72
C LEU A 689 -0.12 -6.44 -8.96
N ASN A 690 -1.26 -6.44 -8.27
CA ASN A 690 -2.22 -5.34 -8.33
C ASN A 690 -1.61 -4.03 -7.80
N LEU A 691 -0.68 -4.12 -6.84
CA LEU A 691 0.10 -2.98 -6.35
C LEU A 691 1.01 -2.40 -7.43
N ALA A 692 1.77 -3.24 -8.13
CA ALA A 692 2.62 -2.80 -9.23
C ALA A 692 1.77 -2.14 -10.33
N LEU A 693 0.68 -2.79 -10.74
CA LEU A 693 -0.23 -2.27 -11.77
C LEU A 693 -0.89 -0.94 -11.35
N ALA A 694 -1.44 -0.85 -10.14
CA ALA A 694 -2.07 0.38 -9.66
C ALA A 694 -1.05 1.53 -9.52
N SER A 695 0.18 1.24 -9.07
CA SER A 695 1.24 2.25 -8.96
C SER A 695 1.68 2.74 -10.34
N ILE A 696 1.85 1.84 -11.32
CA ILE A 696 2.19 2.19 -12.71
C ILE A 696 1.07 3.04 -13.32
N MET A 697 -0.20 2.63 -13.17
CA MET A 697 -1.35 3.39 -13.66
C MET A 697 -1.39 4.79 -13.06
N THR A 698 -1.24 4.92 -11.75
CA THR A 698 -1.31 6.22 -11.06
C THR A 698 -0.13 7.12 -11.44
N ALA A 699 1.08 6.55 -11.61
CA ALA A 699 2.24 7.28 -12.12
C ALA A 699 2.08 7.72 -13.59
N GLY A 700 1.43 6.90 -14.41
CA GLY A 700 1.04 7.25 -15.78
C GLY A 700 0.06 8.43 -15.82
N ILE A 701 -0.97 8.40 -14.96
CA ILE A 701 -1.93 9.52 -14.82
C ILE A 701 -1.20 10.79 -14.36
N LEU A 702 -0.36 10.71 -13.33
CA LEU A 702 0.44 11.84 -12.87
C LEU A 702 1.27 12.45 -14.02
N SER A 703 1.96 11.61 -14.79
CA SER A 703 2.78 12.06 -15.92
C SER A 703 1.92 12.73 -17.01
N GLY A 704 0.75 12.16 -17.32
CA GLY A 704 -0.22 12.73 -18.26
C GLY A 704 -0.77 14.08 -17.80
N VAL A 705 -1.11 14.23 -16.52
CA VAL A 705 -1.59 15.51 -15.96
C VAL A 705 -0.48 16.56 -15.99
N CYS A 706 0.74 16.23 -15.60
CA CYS A 706 1.89 17.12 -15.71
C CYS A 706 2.13 17.58 -17.16
N PHE A 707 1.97 16.67 -18.13
CA PHE A 707 2.10 16.99 -19.55
C PHE A 707 1.02 17.97 -20.04
N VAL A 708 -0.25 17.74 -19.69
CA VAL A 708 -1.36 18.64 -20.04
C VAL A 708 -1.17 20.02 -19.42
N LEU A 709 -0.77 20.09 -18.15
CA LEU A 709 -0.47 21.36 -17.47
C LEU A 709 0.70 22.09 -18.14
N LEU A 710 1.73 21.37 -18.59
CA LEU A 710 2.87 21.96 -19.30
C LEU A 710 2.43 22.61 -20.62
N ILE A 711 1.57 21.96 -21.41
CA ILE A 711 1.00 22.53 -22.64
C ILE A 711 0.21 23.81 -22.34
N GLN A 712 -0.47 23.86 -21.19
CA GLN A 712 -1.21 25.05 -20.74
C GLN A 712 -0.31 26.16 -20.16
N GLY A 713 1.01 25.94 -20.07
CA GLY A 713 1.94 26.93 -19.55
C GLY A 713 2.32 26.73 -18.07
N SER A 714 1.93 25.63 -17.42
CA SER A 714 2.24 25.35 -16.02
C SER A 714 3.22 24.17 -15.88
N TRP A 715 4.42 24.45 -15.38
CA TRP A 715 5.37 23.42 -14.98
C TRP A 715 5.21 23.10 -13.49
N VAL A 716 4.77 21.88 -13.21
CA VAL A 716 4.52 21.35 -11.86
C VAL A 716 5.46 20.18 -11.54
N PRO A 717 5.78 19.94 -10.25
CA PRO A 717 6.78 18.94 -9.88
C PRO A 717 6.31 17.51 -10.18
N LEU A 718 6.99 16.83 -11.10
CA LEU A 718 6.70 15.45 -11.49
C LEU A 718 7.45 14.44 -10.61
N VAL A 719 8.77 14.56 -10.51
CA VAL A 719 9.64 13.58 -9.82
C VAL A 719 9.36 13.54 -8.31
N PRO A 720 9.29 14.68 -7.57
CA PRO A 720 8.90 14.67 -6.17
C PRO A 720 7.52 14.02 -5.93
N SER A 721 6.56 14.26 -6.81
CA SER A 721 5.20 13.72 -6.70
C SER A 721 5.18 12.21 -6.94
N ALA A 722 5.94 11.73 -7.94
CA ALA A 722 6.10 10.31 -8.22
C ALA A 722 6.81 9.57 -7.08
N LEU A 723 7.87 10.16 -6.51
CA LEU A 723 8.55 9.62 -5.34
C LEU A 723 7.62 9.57 -4.12
N GLY A 724 6.86 10.64 -3.87
CA GLY A 724 5.87 10.69 -2.79
C GLY A 724 4.81 9.59 -2.94
N LEU A 725 4.30 9.40 -4.15
CA LEU A 725 3.35 8.35 -4.50
C LEU A 725 3.93 6.95 -4.22
N ILE A 726 5.09 6.62 -4.80
CA ILE A 726 5.70 5.28 -4.73
C ILE A 726 6.18 4.96 -3.31
N ALA A 727 6.79 5.92 -2.60
CA ALA A 727 7.30 5.69 -1.25
C ALA A 727 6.17 5.52 -0.23
N THR A 728 5.10 6.34 -0.33
CA THR A 728 3.92 6.19 0.55
C THR A 728 3.24 4.86 0.29
N ALA A 729 3.09 4.50 -0.98
CA ALA A 729 2.60 3.22 -1.42
C ALA A 729 3.35 2.03 -0.79
N GLY A 730 4.68 2.03 -0.93
CA GLY A 730 5.54 0.98 -0.39
C GLY A 730 5.47 0.87 1.14
N ILE A 731 5.51 1.99 1.86
CA ILE A 731 5.45 1.98 3.33
C ILE A 731 4.09 1.53 3.84
N VAL A 732 2.99 2.01 3.25
CA VAL A 732 1.64 1.57 3.63
C VAL A 732 1.49 0.06 3.41
N LEU A 733 1.99 -0.48 2.30
CA LEU A 733 2.02 -1.93 2.07
C LEU A 733 2.80 -2.68 3.16
N VAL A 734 4.02 -2.22 3.47
CA VAL A 734 4.86 -2.82 4.52
C VAL A 734 4.14 -2.78 5.87
N CYS A 735 3.59 -1.63 6.25
CA CYS A 735 2.84 -1.47 7.49
C CYS A 735 1.56 -2.32 7.54
N GLN A 736 0.88 -2.53 6.41
CA GLN A 736 -0.28 -3.43 6.33
C GLN A 736 0.11 -4.91 6.45
N ARG A 737 1.33 -5.27 6.05
CA ARG A 737 1.85 -6.65 6.13
C ARG A 737 2.48 -6.99 7.48
N ILE A 738 2.99 -6.00 8.20
CA ILE A 738 3.53 -6.19 9.56
C ILE A 738 2.35 -6.27 10.54
N ASN A 739 2.11 -7.46 11.09
CA ASN A 739 1.07 -7.71 12.08
C ASN A 739 1.35 -6.90 13.36
N ILE A 740 0.31 -6.44 14.06
CA ILE A 740 0.47 -5.60 15.27
C ILE A 740 1.32 -6.31 16.36
N GLY A 741 1.29 -7.65 16.41
CA GLY A 741 2.12 -8.46 17.31
C GLY A 741 3.63 -8.34 17.05
N ASP A 742 4.05 -8.14 15.80
CA ASP A 742 5.47 -7.96 15.45
C ASP A 742 5.97 -6.55 15.80
N ARG A 743 5.07 -5.56 15.82
CA ARG A 743 5.41 -4.18 16.24
C ARG A 743 5.71 -4.12 17.74
N CYS A 744 4.97 -4.86 18.57
CA CYS A 744 5.25 -4.95 20.01
C CYS A 744 6.56 -5.69 20.30
N ARG A 745 6.90 -6.74 19.52
CA ARG A 745 8.20 -7.43 19.66
C ARG A 745 9.37 -6.57 19.20
N LEU A 746 9.25 -5.85 18.08
CA LEU A 746 10.28 -4.90 17.63
C LEU A 746 10.51 -3.76 18.63
N PHE A 747 9.43 -3.26 19.26
CA PHE A 747 9.53 -2.20 20.26
C PHE A 747 10.10 -2.71 21.60
N GLN A 748 9.69 -3.90 22.06
CA GLN A 748 10.28 -4.54 23.24
C GLN A 748 11.76 -4.89 23.01
N TYR A 749 12.13 -5.39 21.84
CA TYR A 749 13.52 -5.75 21.53
C TYR A 749 14.43 -4.50 21.44
N TYR A 750 13.95 -3.40 20.85
CA TYR A 750 14.76 -2.17 20.74
C TYR A 750 14.82 -1.32 22.01
N VAL A 751 13.78 -1.34 22.85
CA VAL A 751 13.69 -0.47 24.05
C VAL A 751 14.17 -1.21 25.30
N LEU A 752 13.82 -2.49 25.51
CA LEU A 752 14.23 -3.20 26.73
C LEU A 752 15.69 -3.68 26.67
N GLU A 753 16.21 -4.04 25.49
CA GLU A 753 17.62 -4.47 25.40
C GLU A 753 18.61 -3.30 25.53
N LYS A 754 18.19 -2.07 25.15
CA LYS A 754 19.01 -0.86 25.36
C LYS A 754 18.90 -0.30 26.78
N VAL A 755 17.73 -0.40 27.43
CA VAL A 755 17.57 0.01 28.84
C VAL A 755 18.28 -0.98 29.78
N ALA A 756 18.20 -2.29 29.52
CA ALA A 756 18.90 -3.30 30.33
C ALA A 756 20.44 -3.23 30.20
N ARG A 757 20.98 -2.77 29.06
CA ARG A 757 22.43 -2.52 28.91
C ARG A 757 22.90 -1.23 29.59
N TRP A 758 21.99 -0.30 29.91
CA TRP A 758 22.34 0.94 30.61
C TRP A 758 22.34 0.76 32.13
N THR A 759 21.42 -0.03 32.67
CA THR A 759 21.33 -0.33 34.13
C THR A 759 22.34 -1.35 34.64
N ASN A 760 23.00 -2.13 33.77
CA ASN A 760 24.07 -3.06 34.15
C ASN A 760 25.49 -2.48 33.95
N ARG A 761 25.62 -1.16 33.70
CA ARG A 761 26.91 -0.44 33.60
C ARG A 761 26.99 0.80 34.50
N THR A 762 26.12 0.86 35.51
CA THR A 762 26.20 1.75 36.69
C THR A 762 26.02 0.88 37.91
#